data_AF-A0A2V8HPR6-F1
#
_entry.id   AF-A0A2V8HPR6-F1
#
_cell.length_a   1.000
_cell.length_b   1.000
_cell.length_c   1.000
_cell.angle_alpha   90.00
_cell.angle_beta   90.00
_cell.angle_gamma   90.00
#
_symmetry.space_group_name_H-M   'P 1'
#
loop_
_entity.id
_entity.type
_entity.pdbx_description
1 polymer ?
#
loop_
_entity_poly.entity_id
_entity_poly.type
_entity_poly.pdbx_seq_one_letter_code
_entity_poly.pdbx_strand_id
1 'polypeptide(L)'
;MSPVTRTADDELLDAVAAGAADDPFAILGPHVTSRNGRPVIVIRTMQPSATTVDVVIGDQVTPMERRHHDGLFEALVEAEGRSPRDLFYRLRIHEGSNVRELIDPYRFGQVLTEFDLHLFAEGTHYRAWEKLGSRRATIEGLSGVHFAVWAPNAQRVSVIGDFNRWDGRVSPMRKLVPSGMWEIFIPELRDGACYKYEIRTSGGHLLHKTDPYGRYFEVPPNTASVVFNEQYSWRDGDWMRDRASFDGWRERPMSIYEVHPGSWRRVPDEGNRFLTYRELADSLVPYVREMGYTHIELMPVMEHPFGGSWGYQVIGFFAPTSRFGTPDDFRYFVDECHHHGLGVILDWVPGHFPKDRHGLAEFDGTALYEHADPRKGEHQDWGTLIFNYGRNEVRTFLLSNALFWLEEFHVDGLRVDAVASMLYLDYSREAGQWIPNQFGGRENLEAVEFLKQLNMLTHGRVPGTITVAEESTAWPAVSRPVYVGGLGFSYKWNMGWMHDMLEYIKQDPVHRRWHHNQVTFSMLYAFTENFVLPFSHDEVVHGKHSMLGKMPGDLWQKHANLRALYGYMFAHPGKKLMFMSSEFGQWREWNYDTSLDWHLLQYPEHEGLRRWIQDLNHTYQRESSLHEVDFDFAGFQWIDCCDNENSVMSFLRRAKNPQDHTVIVANFTPVPRLNYRIGVPEGGWYRELLNSDSARYSGSNMGNGGGANAEFAPMHGFDYSMSLTVPPLGFLLFKR
;
A
#
# COMPACT_ATOMS: atom_id res chain seq x y z
N MET A 1 46.16 -40.55 -29.94
CA MET A 1 44.93 -40.15 -29.24
C MET A 1 45.19 -40.36 -27.76
N SER A 2 45.51 -39.29 -27.02
CA SER A 2 45.67 -39.37 -25.56
C SER A 2 44.31 -39.68 -24.93
N PRO A 3 44.25 -40.48 -23.86
CA PRO A 3 42.99 -40.77 -23.19
C PRO A 3 42.39 -39.46 -22.69
N VAL A 4 41.17 -39.16 -23.15
CA VAL A 4 40.38 -38.03 -22.66
C VAL A 4 40.23 -38.22 -21.16
N THR A 5 40.89 -37.37 -20.37
CA THR A 5 40.75 -37.38 -18.93
C THR A 5 39.31 -36.91 -18.66
N ARG A 6 38.42 -37.81 -18.25
CA ARG A 6 37.03 -37.46 -17.92
C ARG A 6 37.05 -36.62 -16.64
N THR A 7 36.73 -35.34 -16.78
CA THR A 7 36.72 -34.33 -15.72
C THR A 7 35.33 -34.17 -15.09
N ALA A 8 34.27 -34.61 -15.80
CA ALA A 8 32.88 -34.73 -15.36
C ALA A 8 32.18 -35.86 -16.15
N ASP A 9 31.01 -36.29 -15.68
CA ASP A 9 30.13 -37.25 -16.36
C ASP A 9 29.43 -36.59 -17.57
N ASP A 10 29.36 -37.30 -18.70
CA ASP A 10 28.79 -36.76 -19.95
C ASP A 10 27.29 -36.46 -19.76
N GLU A 11 26.57 -37.26 -18.95
CA GLU A 11 25.15 -37.00 -18.64
C GLU A 11 24.94 -35.68 -17.87
N LEU A 12 25.88 -35.30 -16.99
CA LEU A 12 25.82 -34.04 -16.26
C LEU A 12 26.09 -32.84 -17.18
N LEU A 13 27.02 -32.99 -18.13
CA LEU A 13 27.32 -31.97 -19.12
C LEU A 13 26.11 -31.74 -20.06
N ASP A 14 25.45 -32.83 -20.49
CA ASP A 14 24.24 -32.78 -21.29
C ASP A 14 23.08 -32.11 -20.52
N ALA A 15 22.93 -32.43 -19.22
CA ALA A 15 21.92 -31.79 -18.37
C ALA A 15 22.13 -30.27 -18.23
N VAL A 16 23.38 -29.81 -18.06
CA VAL A 16 23.70 -28.37 -18.03
C VAL A 16 23.40 -27.73 -19.38
N ALA A 17 23.84 -28.35 -20.48
CA ALA A 17 23.62 -27.84 -21.83
C ALA A 17 22.13 -27.72 -22.17
N ALA A 18 21.32 -28.68 -21.72
CA ALA A 18 19.86 -28.68 -21.86
C ALA A 18 19.13 -27.77 -20.86
N GLY A 19 19.83 -27.07 -19.96
CA GLY A 19 19.21 -26.25 -18.91
C GLY A 19 18.35 -27.06 -17.94
N ALA A 20 18.76 -28.30 -17.66
CA ALA A 20 18.06 -29.28 -16.85
C ALA A 20 18.83 -29.70 -15.58
N ALA A 21 20.03 -29.17 -15.35
CA ALA A 21 20.85 -29.51 -14.19
C ALA A 21 20.25 -28.97 -12.89
N ASP A 22 20.12 -29.84 -11.88
CA ASP A 22 19.56 -29.52 -10.57
C ASP A 22 20.55 -28.76 -9.66
N ASP A 23 21.87 -29.00 -9.83
CA ASP A 23 22.94 -28.25 -9.15
C ASP A 23 24.00 -27.76 -10.17
N PRO A 24 23.76 -26.62 -10.82
CA PRO A 24 24.69 -26.03 -11.78
C PRO A 24 26.06 -25.70 -11.16
N PHE A 25 26.12 -25.35 -9.87
CA PHE A 25 27.35 -24.96 -9.18
C PHE A 25 28.28 -26.15 -8.91
N ALA A 26 27.77 -27.38 -8.91
CA ALA A 26 28.59 -28.58 -8.87
C ALA A 26 29.36 -28.84 -10.18
N ILE A 27 28.98 -28.18 -11.28
CA ILE A 27 29.53 -28.44 -12.62
C ILE A 27 30.23 -27.21 -13.18
N LEU A 28 29.56 -26.05 -13.14
CA LEU A 28 30.05 -24.76 -13.63
C LEU A 28 31.02 -24.11 -12.64
N GLY A 29 31.87 -23.22 -13.16
CA GLY A 29 32.90 -22.55 -12.36
C GLY A 29 34.14 -23.41 -12.13
N PRO A 30 34.97 -23.06 -11.13
CA PRO A 30 36.24 -23.72 -10.87
C PRO A 30 36.07 -24.91 -9.92
N HIS A 31 36.58 -26.08 -10.31
CA HIS A 31 36.52 -27.32 -9.53
C HIS A 31 37.88 -28.00 -9.45
N VAL A 32 38.18 -28.69 -8.35
CA VAL A 32 39.41 -29.49 -8.25
C VAL A 32 39.23 -30.80 -9.01
N THR A 33 40.17 -31.13 -9.87
CA THR A 33 40.30 -32.44 -10.51
C THR A 33 41.76 -32.89 -10.52
N SER A 34 42.05 -34.04 -11.12
CA SER A 34 43.42 -34.54 -11.23
C SER A 34 43.80 -34.86 -12.68
N ARG A 35 45.01 -34.47 -13.08
CA ARG A 35 45.60 -34.84 -14.36
C ARG A 35 46.96 -35.47 -14.09
N ASN A 36 47.16 -36.71 -14.55
CA ASN A 36 48.39 -37.47 -14.32
C ASN A 36 48.80 -37.53 -12.83
N GLY A 37 47.83 -37.62 -11.91
CA GLY A 37 48.06 -37.67 -10.46
C GLY A 37 48.41 -36.33 -9.80
N ARG A 38 48.38 -35.20 -10.54
CA ARG A 38 48.56 -33.85 -9.99
C ARG A 38 47.22 -33.12 -9.87
N PRO A 39 47.00 -32.35 -8.79
CA PRO A 39 45.80 -31.53 -8.66
C PRO A 39 45.82 -30.40 -9.68
N VAL A 40 44.74 -30.28 -10.46
CA VAL A 40 44.51 -29.19 -11.41
C VAL A 40 43.11 -28.62 -11.17
N ILE A 41 42.87 -27.39 -11.59
CA ILE A 41 41.55 -26.77 -11.52
C ILE A 41 40.92 -26.86 -12.91
N VAL A 42 39.72 -27.42 -12.98
CA VAL A 42 38.88 -27.40 -14.18
C VAL A 42 37.92 -26.23 -14.07
N ILE A 43 37.85 -25.39 -15.10
CA ILE A 43 36.93 -24.26 -15.19
C ILE A 43 35.93 -24.56 -16.29
N ARG A 44 34.63 -24.48 -15.97
CA ARG A 44 33.54 -24.69 -16.93
C ARG A 44 32.60 -23.51 -17.01
N THR A 45 32.13 -23.20 -18.21
CA THR A 45 31.15 -22.14 -18.44
C THR A 45 30.19 -22.50 -19.55
N MET A 46 28.93 -22.06 -19.40
CA MET A 46 27.88 -22.21 -20.41
C MET A 46 27.71 -20.90 -21.19
N GLN A 47 28.11 -20.88 -22.45
CA GLN A 47 28.08 -19.72 -23.34
C GLN A 47 27.51 -20.11 -24.72
N PRO A 48 26.17 -20.24 -24.86
CA PRO A 48 25.53 -20.76 -26.07
C PRO A 48 25.85 -19.96 -27.33
N SER A 49 25.99 -18.63 -27.21
CA SER A 49 26.29 -17.72 -28.32
C SER A 49 27.78 -17.62 -28.67
N ALA A 50 28.67 -18.17 -27.85
CA ALA A 50 30.10 -18.04 -28.06
C ALA A 50 30.59 -18.94 -29.19
N THR A 51 31.50 -18.43 -30.01
CA THR A 51 32.29 -19.24 -30.96
C THR A 51 33.44 -19.92 -30.23
N THR A 52 34.18 -19.17 -29.42
CA THR A 52 35.29 -19.63 -28.57
C THR A 52 35.27 -18.91 -27.23
N VAL A 53 35.85 -19.54 -26.21
CA VAL A 53 36.02 -18.95 -24.89
C VAL A 53 37.45 -19.22 -24.42
N ASP A 54 38.08 -18.23 -23.79
CA ASP A 54 39.39 -18.37 -23.15
C ASP A 54 39.28 -18.04 -21.65
N VAL A 55 40.06 -18.73 -20.83
CA VAL A 55 40.31 -18.36 -19.43
C VAL A 55 41.54 -17.47 -19.37
N VAL A 56 41.40 -16.30 -18.73
CA VAL A 56 42.46 -15.31 -18.55
C VAL A 56 42.86 -15.24 -17.07
N ILE A 57 44.12 -15.54 -16.76
CA ILE A 57 44.72 -15.50 -15.41
C ILE A 57 45.98 -14.63 -15.47
N GLY A 58 45.91 -13.41 -14.95
CA GLY A 58 46.98 -12.43 -15.16
C GLY A 58 47.19 -12.19 -16.66
N ASP A 59 48.42 -12.39 -17.14
CA ASP A 59 48.77 -12.28 -18.57
C ASP A 59 48.59 -13.59 -19.36
N GLN A 60 48.26 -14.70 -18.67
CA GLN A 60 48.11 -16.01 -19.30
C GLN A 60 46.69 -16.19 -19.86
N VAL A 61 46.61 -16.56 -21.15
CA VAL A 61 45.36 -16.87 -21.84
C VAL A 61 45.35 -18.37 -22.18
N THR A 62 44.35 -19.08 -21.68
CA THR A 62 44.19 -20.53 -21.89
C THR A 62 42.88 -20.79 -22.66
N PRO A 63 42.94 -21.27 -23.91
CA PRO A 63 41.74 -21.60 -24.67
C PRO A 63 40.92 -22.71 -24.02
N MET A 64 39.60 -22.54 -24.01
CA MET A 64 38.67 -23.58 -23.53
C MET A 64 38.27 -24.51 -24.68
N GLU A 65 38.26 -25.81 -24.41
CA GLU A 65 37.72 -26.82 -25.29
C GLU A 65 36.19 -26.77 -25.25
N ARG A 66 35.54 -26.76 -26.41
CA ARG A 66 34.07 -26.91 -26.48
C ARG A 66 33.72 -28.37 -26.20
N ARG A 67 33.11 -28.63 -25.05
CA ARG A 67 32.70 -29.97 -24.61
C ARG A 67 31.31 -30.36 -25.05
N HIS A 68 30.43 -29.38 -25.30
CA HIS A 68 29.11 -29.62 -25.86
C HIS A 68 28.78 -28.62 -26.97
N HIS A 69 28.07 -29.07 -28.00
CA HIS A 69 27.76 -28.26 -29.18
C HIS A 69 26.93 -27.02 -28.83
N ASP A 70 26.04 -27.12 -27.83
CA ASP A 70 25.22 -26.01 -27.30
C ASP A 70 25.99 -24.95 -26.50
N GLY A 71 27.32 -25.01 -26.45
CA GLY A 71 28.14 -23.94 -25.89
C GLY A 71 28.64 -24.18 -24.47
N LEU A 72 28.82 -25.43 -24.07
CA LEU A 72 29.54 -25.75 -22.84
C LEU A 72 31.05 -25.83 -23.12
N PHE A 73 31.83 -25.04 -22.39
CA PHE A 73 33.28 -24.95 -22.56
C PHE A 73 34.01 -25.37 -21.29
N GLU A 74 35.18 -25.97 -21.45
CA GLU A 74 36.04 -26.43 -20.35
C GLU A 74 37.51 -26.08 -20.59
N ALA A 75 38.23 -25.62 -19.56
CA ALA A 75 39.68 -25.53 -19.56
C ALA A 75 40.28 -26.12 -18.28
N LEU A 76 41.48 -26.68 -18.40
CA LEU A 76 42.30 -27.12 -17.27
C LEU A 76 43.40 -26.11 -17.03
N VAL A 77 43.50 -25.63 -15.78
CA VAL A 77 44.54 -24.71 -15.32
C VAL A 77 45.29 -25.32 -14.14
N GLU A 78 46.58 -25.02 -14.01
CA GLU A 78 47.39 -25.50 -12.91
C GLU A 78 46.91 -24.89 -11.58
N ALA A 79 46.71 -25.73 -10.56
CA ALA A 79 46.19 -25.26 -9.27
C ALA A 79 47.20 -24.36 -8.55
N GLU A 80 48.51 -24.61 -8.74
CA GLU A 80 49.63 -23.86 -8.10
C GLU A 80 49.48 -23.72 -6.58
N GLY A 81 48.84 -24.70 -5.92
CA GLY A 81 48.58 -24.68 -4.48
C GLY A 81 47.39 -23.79 -4.04
N ARG A 82 46.69 -23.15 -4.97
CA ARG A 82 45.47 -22.37 -4.70
C ARG A 82 44.24 -23.28 -4.60
N SER A 83 43.29 -22.92 -3.75
CA SER A 83 41.96 -23.50 -3.83
C SER A 83 41.20 -22.92 -5.04
N PRO A 84 40.15 -23.60 -5.56
CA PRO A 84 39.31 -23.04 -6.62
C PRO A 84 38.75 -21.65 -6.31
N ARG A 85 38.44 -21.37 -5.03
CA ARG A 85 37.91 -20.08 -4.59
C ARG A 85 38.95 -18.96 -4.65
N ASP A 86 40.20 -19.28 -4.34
CA ASP A 86 41.31 -18.32 -4.35
C ASP A 86 41.82 -18.00 -5.77
N LEU A 87 41.35 -18.75 -6.78
CA LEU A 87 41.72 -18.52 -8.17
C LEU A 87 40.89 -17.37 -8.76
N PHE A 88 41.54 -16.23 -8.96
CA PHE A 88 40.96 -15.13 -9.74
C PHE A 88 41.25 -15.32 -11.24
N TYR A 89 40.19 -15.30 -12.05
CA TYR A 89 40.25 -15.39 -13.51
C TYR A 89 39.11 -14.61 -14.16
N ARG A 90 39.27 -14.28 -15.45
CA ARG A 90 38.21 -13.75 -16.31
C ARG A 90 37.93 -14.72 -17.45
N LEU A 91 36.70 -14.76 -17.90
CA LEU A 91 36.30 -15.49 -19.12
C LEU A 91 36.26 -14.49 -20.27
N ARG A 92 37.09 -14.70 -21.29
CA ARG A 92 37.06 -13.95 -22.54
C ARG A 92 36.21 -14.71 -23.54
N ILE A 93 35.07 -14.14 -23.88
CA ILE A 93 34.04 -14.77 -24.69
C ILE A 93 34.03 -14.09 -26.06
N HIS A 94 34.21 -14.90 -27.11
CA HIS A 94 34.18 -14.45 -28.50
C HIS A 94 32.83 -14.81 -29.13
N GLU A 95 32.12 -13.82 -29.67
CA GLU A 95 30.81 -13.96 -30.31
C GLU A 95 30.85 -13.26 -31.67
N GLY A 96 31.31 -13.98 -32.70
CA GLY A 96 31.57 -13.36 -34.01
C GLY A 96 32.69 -12.34 -33.91
N SER A 97 32.41 -11.08 -34.24
CA SER A 97 33.37 -9.96 -34.10
C SER A 97 33.43 -9.35 -32.70
N ASN A 98 32.47 -9.70 -31.82
CA ASN A 98 32.40 -9.12 -30.49
C ASN A 98 33.22 -9.95 -29.50
N VAL A 99 34.01 -9.27 -28.67
CA VAL A 99 34.76 -9.88 -27.58
C VAL A 99 34.32 -9.21 -26.29
N ARG A 100 33.93 -10.01 -25.30
CA ARG A 100 33.61 -9.53 -23.95
C ARG A 100 34.39 -10.31 -22.92
N GLU A 101 34.81 -9.63 -21.86
CA GLU A 101 35.40 -10.28 -20.69
C GLU A 101 34.46 -10.13 -19.50
N LEU A 102 34.19 -11.22 -18.80
CA LEU A 102 33.42 -11.20 -17.55
C LEU A 102 34.09 -12.01 -16.46
N ILE A 103 33.81 -11.65 -15.22
CA ILE A 103 34.16 -12.45 -14.04
C ILE A 103 33.11 -13.55 -13.91
N ASP A 104 33.54 -14.79 -13.75
CA ASP A 104 32.66 -15.95 -13.67
C ASP A 104 31.77 -15.90 -12.41
N PRO A 105 30.42 -15.87 -12.53
CA PRO A 105 29.52 -15.91 -11.38
C PRO A 105 29.67 -17.19 -10.52
N TYR A 106 30.11 -18.30 -11.12
CA TYR A 106 30.16 -19.61 -10.46
C TYR A 106 31.39 -19.80 -9.57
N ARG A 107 32.31 -18.83 -9.52
CA ARG A 107 33.42 -18.86 -8.54
C ARG A 107 32.98 -18.48 -7.13
N PHE A 108 31.85 -17.77 -6.99
CA PHE A 108 31.41 -17.23 -5.71
C PHE A 108 30.64 -18.27 -4.88
N GLY A 109 30.88 -18.24 -3.56
CA GLY A 109 30.26 -19.15 -2.60
C GLY A 109 28.80 -18.82 -2.26
N GLN A 110 28.32 -19.39 -1.16
CA GLN A 110 27.00 -19.07 -0.59
C GLN A 110 26.98 -17.67 -0.01
N VAL A 111 25.90 -16.92 -0.28
CA VAL A 111 25.73 -15.53 0.17
C VAL A 111 24.72 -15.45 1.31
N LEU A 112 23.58 -16.13 1.18
CA LEU A 112 22.59 -16.22 2.26
C LEU A 112 23.13 -17.04 3.44
N THR A 113 22.94 -16.54 4.65
CA THR A 113 23.39 -17.25 5.85
C THR A 113 22.37 -18.31 6.29
N GLU A 114 22.83 -19.34 7.02
CA GLU A 114 21.91 -20.32 7.64
C GLU A 114 20.89 -19.66 8.57
N PHE A 115 21.24 -18.54 9.19
CA PHE A 115 20.33 -17.77 10.04
C PHE A 115 19.22 -17.11 9.22
N ASP A 116 19.54 -16.52 8.07
CA ASP A 116 18.54 -15.97 7.15
C ASP A 116 17.56 -17.05 6.69
N LEU A 117 18.07 -18.22 6.30
CA LEU A 117 17.25 -19.35 5.84
C LEU A 117 16.35 -19.87 6.96
N HIS A 118 16.85 -19.95 8.19
CA HIS A 118 16.10 -20.38 9.35
C HIS A 118 14.96 -19.42 9.68
N LEU A 119 15.23 -18.11 9.79
CA LEU A 119 14.19 -17.11 10.07
C LEU A 119 13.11 -17.08 8.99
N PHE A 120 13.49 -17.25 7.71
CA PHE A 120 12.55 -17.28 6.61
C PHE A 120 11.62 -18.49 6.71
N ALA A 121 12.17 -19.67 6.99
CA ALA A 121 11.40 -20.90 7.18
C ALA A 121 10.49 -20.86 8.42
N GLU A 122 10.90 -20.19 9.49
CA GLU A 122 10.08 -20.03 10.71
C GLU A 122 8.96 -19.00 10.57
N GLY A 123 9.00 -18.14 9.56
CA GLY A 123 7.99 -17.09 9.39
C GLY A 123 8.31 -15.78 10.11
N THR A 124 9.58 -15.56 10.46
CA THR A 124 10.04 -14.50 11.38
C THR A 124 11.16 -13.61 10.79
N HIS A 125 11.51 -13.78 9.51
CA HIS A 125 12.45 -12.88 8.82
C HIS A 125 11.79 -11.56 8.43
N TYR A 126 11.60 -10.69 9.42
CA TYR A 126 10.85 -9.44 9.23
C TYR A 126 11.53 -8.44 8.29
N ARG A 127 12.83 -8.56 8.01
CA ARG A 127 13.55 -7.73 7.02
C ARG A 127 14.03 -8.58 5.84
N ALA A 128 13.20 -9.55 5.42
CA ALA A 128 13.52 -10.44 4.29
C ALA A 128 13.86 -9.68 3.00
N TRP A 129 13.31 -8.48 2.83
CA TRP A 129 13.64 -7.60 1.71
C TRP A 129 15.12 -7.21 1.63
N GLU A 130 15.91 -7.28 2.70
CA GLU A 130 17.34 -6.96 2.63
C GLU A 130 18.15 -8.07 1.94
N LYS A 131 17.56 -9.27 1.82
CA LYS A 131 18.24 -10.49 1.37
C LYS A 131 17.65 -11.05 0.09
N LEU A 132 16.32 -11.06 -0.03
CA LEU A 132 15.62 -11.58 -1.20
C LEU A 132 15.48 -10.50 -2.28
N GLY A 133 15.33 -10.94 -3.52
CA GLY A 133 15.24 -10.10 -4.70
C GLY A 133 16.60 -9.81 -5.32
N SER A 134 16.75 -8.67 -5.98
CA SER A 134 18.05 -8.16 -6.45
C SER A 134 18.66 -7.19 -5.44
N ARG A 135 19.87 -7.50 -4.97
CA ARG A 135 20.60 -6.72 -3.96
C ARG A 135 21.98 -6.36 -4.45
N ARG A 136 22.29 -5.06 -4.43
CA ARG A 136 23.67 -4.61 -4.61
C ARG A 136 24.52 -5.21 -3.50
N ALA A 137 25.58 -5.91 -3.88
CA ALA A 137 26.47 -6.58 -2.93
C ALA A 137 27.93 -6.43 -3.37
N THR A 138 28.83 -6.40 -2.39
CA THR A 138 30.28 -6.47 -2.62
C THR A 138 30.80 -7.76 -2.01
N ILE A 139 31.27 -8.69 -2.86
CA ILE A 139 31.76 -10.00 -2.44
C ILE A 139 33.21 -10.11 -2.90
N GLU A 140 34.12 -10.42 -1.98
CA GLU A 140 35.57 -10.51 -2.25
C GLU A 140 36.14 -9.25 -2.95
N GLY A 141 35.64 -8.07 -2.57
CA GLY A 141 36.05 -6.78 -3.14
C GLY A 141 35.44 -6.43 -4.51
N LEU A 142 34.60 -7.30 -5.07
CA LEU A 142 33.93 -7.09 -6.36
C LEU A 142 32.48 -6.67 -6.14
N SER A 143 32.10 -5.55 -6.73
CA SER A 143 30.71 -5.09 -6.74
C SER A 143 29.91 -5.86 -7.80
N GLY A 144 28.66 -6.18 -7.49
CA GLY A 144 27.74 -6.87 -8.38
C GLY A 144 26.33 -6.87 -7.80
N VAL A 145 25.53 -7.84 -8.23
CA VAL A 145 24.15 -8.03 -7.77
C VAL A 145 23.96 -9.46 -7.30
N HIS A 146 23.54 -9.62 -6.06
CA HIS A 146 23.05 -10.89 -5.52
C HIS A 146 21.57 -11.00 -5.82
N PHE A 147 21.17 -12.12 -6.42
CA PHE A 147 19.79 -12.47 -6.68
C PHE A 147 19.40 -13.61 -5.76
N ALA A 148 18.25 -13.50 -5.10
CA ALA A 148 17.70 -14.58 -4.30
C ALA A 148 16.16 -14.67 -4.44
N VAL A 149 15.64 -15.88 -4.65
CA VAL A 149 14.21 -16.11 -4.85
C VAL A 149 13.75 -17.45 -4.26
N TRP A 150 12.58 -17.45 -3.63
CA TRP A 150 11.99 -18.65 -3.05
C TRP A 150 11.15 -19.39 -4.10
N ALA A 151 11.56 -20.61 -4.45
CA ALA A 151 10.89 -21.47 -5.43
C ALA A 151 11.20 -22.96 -5.11
N PRO A 152 10.69 -23.49 -3.99
CA PRO A 152 11.13 -24.77 -3.42
C PRO A 152 10.86 -25.96 -4.33
N ASN A 153 9.79 -25.93 -5.15
CA ASN A 153 9.41 -27.04 -6.01
C ASN A 153 9.97 -26.92 -7.44
N ALA A 154 10.67 -25.83 -7.75
CA ALA A 154 11.34 -25.68 -9.03
C ALA A 154 12.43 -26.74 -9.21
N GLN A 155 12.55 -27.22 -10.44
CA GLN A 155 13.68 -28.05 -10.88
C GLN A 155 14.92 -27.19 -11.06
N ARG A 156 14.76 -26.02 -11.68
CA ARG A 156 15.85 -25.06 -11.93
C ARG A 156 15.30 -23.65 -11.94
N VAL A 157 16.04 -22.71 -11.37
CA VAL A 157 15.81 -21.27 -11.55
C VAL A 157 17.02 -20.62 -12.21
N SER A 158 16.80 -19.64 -13.08
CA SER A 158 17.86 -18.86 -13.72
C SER A 158 17.49 -17.40 -13.75
N VAL A 159 18.48 -16.52 -13.56
CA VAL A 159 18.28 -15.08 -13.78
C VAL A 159 18.44 -14.84 -15.27
N ILE A 160 17.41 -14.30 -15.92
CA ILE A 160 17.45 -13.94 -17.34
C ILE A 160 17.31 -12.43 -17.47
N GLY A 161 18.02 -11.82 -18.41
CA GLY A 161 17.97 -10.38 -18.61
C GLY A 161 18.74 -9.92 -19.85
N ASP A 162 18.85 -8.61 -20.02
CA ASP A 162 19.62 -8.00 -21.10
C ASP A 162 21.08 -8.50 -21.16
N PHE A 163 21.73 -8.61 -19.99
CA PHE A 163 23.13 -9.00 -19.81
C PHE A 163 23.46 -10.43 -20.28
N ASN A 164 22.46 -11.32 -20.36
CA ASN A 164 22.60 -12.69 -20.86
C ASN A 164 21.63 -13.04 -21.99
N ARG A 165 21.10 -12.01 -22.69
CA ARG A 165 20.20 -12.17 -23.85
C ARG A 165 18.93 -12.97 -23.55
N TRP A 166 18.44 -12.89 -22.32
CA TRP A 166 17.28 -13.62 -21.86
C TRP A 166 17.40 -15.16 -21.98
N ASP A 167 18.62 -15.71 -22.02
CA ASP A 167 18.87 -17.16 -22.12
C ASP A 167 19.12 -17.77 -20.74
N GLY A 168 18.15 -18.56 -20.25
CA GLY A 168 18.23 -19.17 -18.93
C GLY A 168 19.35 -20.20 -18.76
N ARG A 169 20.02 -20.66 -19.83
CA ARG A 169 21.14 -21.60 -19.70
C ARG A 169 22.43 -20.93 -19.20
N VAL A 170 22.53 -19.60 -19.29
CA VAL A 170 23.77 -18.85 -19.02
C VAL A 170 23.96 -18.52 -17.54
N SER A 171 22.87 -18.21 -16.82
CA SER A 171 22.92 -17.81 -15.41
C SER A 171 21.97 -18.62 -14.50
N PRO A 172 22.00 -19.97 -14.54
CA PRO A 172 21.27 -20.79 -13.58
C PRO A 172 21.78 -20.62 -12.13
N MET A 173 20.83 -20.60 -11.20
CA MET A 173 21.04 -20.31 -9.77
C MET A 173 21.31 -21.60 -8.98
N ARG A 174 21.91 -21.48 -7.78
CA ARG A 174 22.07 -22.59 -6.83
C ARG A 174 20.83 -22.72 -5.96
N LYS A 175 20.34 -23.95 -5.77
CA LYS A 175 19.31 -24.27 -4.77
C LYS A 175 19.92 -24.52 -3.39
N LEU A 176 19.40 -23.87 -2.36
CA LEU A 176 19.81 -24.05 -0.96
C LEU A 176 18.81 -24.99 -0.25
N VAL A 177 19.21 -26.23 -0.02
CA VAL A 177 18.41 -27.26 0.64
C VAL A 177 18.68 -27.25 2.15
N PRO A 178 17.66 -27.35 3.04
CA PRO A 178 16.26 -27.67 2.76
C PRO A 178 15.34 -26.47 2.51
N SER A 179 15.83 -25.23 2.57
CA SER A 179 14.99 -24.01 2.48
C SER A 179 14.22 -23.86 1.16
N GLY A 180 14.74 -24.41 0.06
CA GLY A 180 14.17 -24.21 -1.28
C GLY A 180 14.38 -22.82 -1.86
N MET A 181 15.29 -22.03 -1.26
CA MET A 181 15.77 -20.76 -1.78
C MET A 181 16.73 -20.97 -2.94
N TRP A 182 16.69 -20.10 -3.95
CA TRP A 182 17.64 -20.07 -5.05
C TRP A 182 18.47 -18.80 -4.96
N GLU A 183 19.77 -18.88 -5.20
CA GLU A 183 20.63 -17.70 -5.25
C GLU A 183 21.73 -17.73 -6.33
N ILE A 184 22.19 -16.54 -6.74
CA ILE A 184 23.43 -16.33 -7.52
C ILE A 184 23.96 -14.91 -7.27
N PHE A 185 25.28 -14.74 -7.29
CA PHE A 185 25.90 -13.41 -7.36
C PHE A 185 26.47 -13.18 -8.75
N ILE A 186 26.03 -12.12 -9.42
CA ILE A 186 26.52 -11.72 -10.73
C ILE A 186 27.44 -10.51 -10.55
N PRO A 187 28.77 -10.69 -10.68
CA PRO A 187 29.74 -9.60 -10.53
C PRO A 187 29.60 -8.59 -11.67
N GLU A 188 29.98 -7.34 -11.41
CA GLU A 188 30.03 -6.23 -12.38
C GLU A 188 28.67 -5.89 -13.04
N LEU A 189 27.57 -6.51 -12.62
CA LEU A 189 26.22 -6.14 -13.07
C LEU A 189 25.85 -4.74 -12.55
N ARG A 190 25.29 -3.93 -13.43
CA ARG A 190 24.99 -2.51 -13.16
C ARG A 190 23.51 -2.30 -12.86
N ASP A 191 23.23 -1.22 -12.16
CA ASP A 191 21.87 -0.74 -11.92
C ASP A 191 21.22 -0.39 -13.27
N GLY A 192 19.89 -0.58 -13.36
CA GLY A 192 19.12 -0.42 -14.59
C GLY A 192 19.01 -1.69 -15.45
N ALA A 193 19.75 -2.76 -15.13
CA ALA A 193 19.62 -4.03 -15.86
C ALA A 193 18.21 -4.61 -15.67
N CYS A 194 17.55 -4.94 -16.78
CA CYS A 194 16.23 -5.57 -16.78
C CYS A 194 16.38 -7.08 -16.62
N TYR A 195 15.62 -7.68 -15.70
CA TYR A 195 15.70 -9.11 -15.41
C TYR A 195 14.36 -9.74 -15.04
N LYS A 196 14.31 -11.06 -15.17
CA LYS A 196 13.26 -11.97 -14.69
C LYS A 196 13.90 -13.24 -14.14
N TYR A 197 13.10 -14.04 -13.44
CA TYR A 197 13.45 -15.42 -13.14
C TYR A 197 12.83 -16.35 -14.19
N GLU A 198 13.66 -17.15 -14.86
CA GLU A 198 13.19 -18.30 -15.63
C GLU A 198 13.14 -19.52 -14.70
N ILE A 199 11.94 -20.04 -14.48
CA ILE A 199 11.69 -21.18 -13.60
C ILE A 199 11.30 -22.39 -14.44
N ARG A 200 12.08 -23.46 -14.32
CA ARG A 200 11.72 -24.78 -14.85
C ARG A 200 10.97 -25.55 -13.78
N THR A 201 9.71 -25.85 -14.03
CA THR A 201 8.87 -26.61 -13.08
C THR A 201 9.31 -28.08 -13.03
N SER A 202 8.87 -28.82 -12.01
CA SER A 202 9.09 -30.28 -11.92
C SER A 202 8.54 -31.05 -13.13
N GLY A 203 7.52 -30.52 -13.80
CA GLY A 203 6.97 -31.05 -15.05
C GLY A 203 7.74 -30.63 -16.31
N GLY A 204 8.85 -29.90 -16.18
CA GLY A 204 9.69 -29.46 -17.30
C GLY A 204 9.21 -28.22 -18.05
N HIS A 205 8.13 -27.58 -17.61
CA HIS A 205 7.63 -26.35 -18.23
C HIS A 205 8.49 -25.14 -17.82
N LEU A 206 8.67 -24.19 -18.74
CA LEU A 206 9.36 -22.93 -18.47
C LEU A 206 8.35 -21.83 -18.14
N LEU A 207 8.59 -21.14 -17.03
CA LEU A 207 7.85 -19.97 -16.58
C LEU A 207 8.79 -18.76 -16.54
N HIS A 208 8.30 -17.59 -16.92
CA HIS A 208 9.03 -16.33 -16.76
C HIS A 208 8.33 -15.48 -15.72
N LYS A 209 9.02 -15.21 -14.62
CA LYS A 209 8.47 -14.55 -13.44
C LYS A 209 9.17 -13.23 -13.16
N THR A 210 8.38 -12.24 -12.80
CA THR A 210 8.86 -11.05 -12.08
C THR A 210 9.45 -11.45 -10.74
N ASP A 211 10.32 -10.59 -10.21
CA ASP A 211 10.86 -10.76 -8.87
C ASP A 211 9.81 -10.38 -7.82
N PRO A 212 9.37 -11.32 -6.93
CA PRO A 212 8.45 -11.00 -5.85
C PRO A 212 8.96 -9.89 -4.91
N TYR A 213 10.29 -9.79 -4.75
CA TYR A 213 10.98 -8.79 -3.92
C TYR A 213 11.66 -7.71 -4.77
N GLY A 214 11.27 -7.57 -6.04
CA GLY A 214 11.76 -6.54 -6.95
C GLY A 214 11.51 -5.13 -6.40
N ARG A 215 12.50 -4.24 -6.56
CA ARG A 215 12.46 -2.84 -6.07
C ARG A 215 12.02 -1.82 -7.09
N TYR A 216 12.07 -2.20 -8.36
CA TYR A 216 11.69 -1.38 -9.47
C TYR A 216 11.32 -2.28 -10.64
N PHE A 217 10.46 -1.78 -11.52
CA PHE A 217 9.91 -2.53 -12.64
C PHE A 217 9.90 -1.65 -13.88
N GLU A 218 9.89 -2.27 -15.05
CA GLU A 218 9.57 -1.56 -16.29
C GLU A 218 8.14 -1.01 -16.23
N VAL A 219 7.91 0.10 -16.92
CA VAL A 219 6.57 0.69 -17.03
C VAL A 219 5.63 -0.30 -17.74
N PRO A 220 4.46 -0.65 -17.15
CA PRO A 220 3.48 -1.52 -17.80
C PRO A 220 3.10 -1.03 -19.20
N PRO A 221 2.88 -1.92 -20.18
CA PRO A 221 2.66 -3.36 -20.04
C PRO A 221 3.94 -4.23 -20.04
N ASN A 222 5.13 -3.61 -20.01
CA ASN A 222 6.36 -4.37 -19.80
C ASN A 222 6.39 -4.94 -18.37
N THR A 223 7.16 -6.01 -18.17
CA THR A 223 7.04 -6.87 -16.98
C THR A 223 8.39 -7.31 -16.43
N ALA A 224 9.53 -6.79 -16.88
CA ALA A 224 10.78 -7.10 -16.21
C ALA A 224 10.89 -6.33 -14.89
N SER A 225 11.50 -6.99 -13.90
CA SER A 225 12.06 -6.29 -12.76
C SER A 225 13.33 -5.57 -13.22
N VAL A 226 13.68 -4.48 -12.55
CA VAL A 226 14.86 -3.67 -12.87
C VAL A 226 15.76 -3.64 -11.63
N VAL A 227 17.05 -3.94 -11.82
CA VAL A 227 18.03 -3.79 -10.74
C VAL A 227 18.08 -2.33 -10.35
N PHE A 228 17.72 -2.02 -9.10
CA PHE A 228 17.68 -0.67 -8.58
C PHE A 228 18.48 -0.59 -7.28
N ASN A 229 19.38 0.39 -7.20
CA ASN A 229 20.11 0.70 -6.00
C ASN A 229 19.68 2.08 -5.50
N GLU A 230 19.30 2.13 -4.23
CA GLU A 230 18.77 3.31 -3.57
C GLU A 230 19.88 4.32 -3.31
N GLN A 231 19.61 5.61 -3.57
CA GLN A 231 20.57 6.70 -3.38
C GLN A 231 19.97 7.88 -2.61
N TYR A 232 18.72 7.77 -2.15
CA TYR A 232 18.03 8.84 -1.46
C TYR A 232 18.56 9.10 -0.05
N SER A 233 18.64 10.38 0.33
CA SER A 233 19.01 10.83 1.68
C SER A 233 17.87 11.63 2.28
N TRP A 234 17.23 11.09 3.32
CA TRP A 234 16.07 11.67 3.99
C TRP A 234 16.39 12.96 4.76
N ARG A 235 15.39 13.84 4.87
CA ARG A 235 15.44 15.12 5.62
C ARG A 235 14.37 15.22 6.71
N ASP A 236 13.60 14.17 6.92
CA ASP A 236 12.44 14.09 7.82
C ASP A 236 12.75 13.62 9.25
N GLY A 237 14.02 13.66 9.67
CA GLY A 237 14.43 13.11 10.97
C GLY A 237 13.70 13.72 12.18
N ASP A 238 13.28 14.98 12.11
CA ASP A 238 12.43 15.61 13.14
C ASP A 238 11.02 15.01 13.16
N TRP A 239 10.40 14.82 11.99
CA TRP A 239 9.08 14.19 11.86
C TRP A 239 9.09 12.77 12.40
N MET A 240 10.07 11.96 12.02
CA MET A 240 10.17 10.57 12.46
C MET A 240 10.37 10.44 13.97
N ARG A 241 11.14 11.35 14.59
CA ARG A 241 11.29 11.43 16.05
C ARG A 241 10.01 11.88 16.73
N ASP A 242 9.36 12.93 16.20
CA ASP A 242 8.10 13.42 16.71
C ASP A 242 7.11 12.25 16.68
N ARG A 243 6.81 11.67 15.50
CA ARG A 243 5.87 10.53 15.33
C ARG A 243 6.06 9.42 16.36
N ALA A 244 7.29 8.97 16.59
CA ALA A 244 7.59 7.90 17.53
C ALA A 244 7.34 8.27 19.01
N SER A 245 7.38 9.56 19.35
CA SER A 245 7.16 10.07 20.71
C SER A 245 5.69 10.28 21.08
N PHE A 246 4.75 10.02 20.15
CA PHE A 246 3.34 10.30 20.38
C PHE A 246 2.67 9.19 21.20
N ASP A 247 2.67 9.37 22.51
CA ASP A 247 1.68 8.75 23.37
C ASP A 247 0.34 9.49 23.20
N GLY A 248 -0.45 9.13 22.18
CA GLY A 248 -1.81 9.68 22.03
C GLY A 248 -2.23 10.11 20.62
N TRP A 249 -1.79 9.45 19.55
CA TRP A 249 -2.27 9.70 18.17
C TRP A 249 -3.80 9.77 18.06
N ARG A 250 -4.53 9.02 18.91
CA ARG A 250 -6.00 9.05 19.02
C ARG A 250 -6.59 10.43 19.33
N GLU A 251 -5.84 11.27 20.02
CA GLU A 251 -6.27 12.57 20.51
C GLU A 251 -5.95 13.70 19.53
N ARG A 252 -5.15 13.44 18.50
CA ARG A 252 -4.78 14.44 17.50
C ARG A 252 -5.82 14.55 16.37
N PRO A 253 -5.89 15.69 15.68
CA PRO A 253 -6.76 15.82 14.52
C PRO A 253 -6.23 14.95 13.38
N MET A 254 -7.10 14.10 12.83
CA MET A 254 -6.81 13.31 11.63
C MET A 254 -7.87 13.59 10.58
N SER A 255 -7.48 14.39 9.58
CA SER A 255 -8.26 14.68 8.39
C SER A 255 -7.45 14.26 7.17
N ILE A 256 -7.94 13.23 6.49
CA ILE A 256 -7.26 12.50 5.44
C ILE A 256 -7.82 12.96 4.08
N TYR A 257 -6.92 13.35 3.18
CA TYR A 257 -7.23 13.54 1.76
C TYR A 257 -6.84 12.27 1.00
N GLU A 258 -7.82 11.50 0.57
CA GLU A 258 -7.61 10.25 -0.19
C GLU A 258 -7.40 10.59 -1.68
N VAL A 259 -6.34 10.02 -2.27
CA VAL A 259 -5.84 10.40 -3.60
C VAL A 259 -5.47 9.17 -4.43
N HIS A 260 -5.95 9.13 -5.67
CA HIS A 260 -5.35 8.31 -6.72
C HIS A 260 -4.30 9.13 -7.49
N PRO A 261 -2.98 8.83 -7.36
CA PRO A 261 -1.92 9.65 -7.94
C PRO A 261 -2.03 9.84 -9.46
N GLY A 262 -2.51 8.82 -10.17
CA GLY A 262 -2.59 8.84 -11.63
C GLY A 262 -3.77 9.63 -12.22
N SER A 263 -4.70 10.12 -11.40
CA SER A 263 -5.91 10.83 -11.88
C SER A 263 -6.26 12.10 -11.12
N TRP A 264 -5.54 12.42 -10.04
CA TRP A 264 -5.66 13.72 -9.37
C TRP A 264 -5.46 14.87 -10.36
N ARG A 265 -4.33 14.85 -11.08
CA ARG A 265 -4.02 15.76 -12.17
C ARG A 265 -3.10 15.06 -13.17
N ARG A 266 -3.29 15.35 -14.44
CA ARG A 266 -2.47 14.92 -15.58
C ARG A 266 -1.96 16.15 -16.32
N VAL A 267 -1.08 15.95 -17.29
CA VAL A 267 -0.52 17.03 -18.11
C VAL A 267 -1.15 16.99 -19.52
N PRO A 268 -2.21 17.77 -19.82
CA PRO A 268 -2.89 17.70 -21.10
C PRO A 268 -1.98 18.02 -22.30
N ASP A 269 -1.09 19.00 -22.13
CA ASP A 269 -0.16 19.45 -23.18
C ASP A 269 0.88 18.39 -23.55
N GLU A 270 1.08 17.40 -22.68
CA GLU A 270 1.99 16.26 -22.88
C GLU A 270 1.21 14.96 -23.08
N GLY A 271 0.13 15.02 -23.87
CA GLY A 271 -0.65 13.84 -24.24
C GLY A 271 -1.40 13.21 -23.06
N ASN A 272 -1.81 14.03 -22.08
CA ASN A 272 -2.49 13.59 -20.86
C ASN A 272 -1.66 12.57 -20.04
N ARG A 273 -0.33 12.73 -20.01
CA ARG A 273 0.54 11.88 -19.19
C ARG A 273 0.26 12.05 -17.69
N PHE A 274 0.65 11.03 -16.93
CA PHE A 274 0.68 11.12 -15.47
C PHE A 274 1.68 12.18 -15.00
N LEU A 275 1.39 12.78 -13.84
CA LEU A 275 2.41 13.49 -13.08
C LEU A 275 3.39 12.48 -12.48
N THR A 276 4.66 12.87 -12.42
CA THR A 276 5.68 12.15 -11.67
C THR A 276 5.51 12.37 -10.17
N TYR A 277 6.13 11.52 -9.34
CA TYR A 277 6.14 11.71 -7.88
C TYR A 277 6.74 13.07 -7.47
N ARG A 278 7.72 13.59 -8.22
CA ARG A 278 8.28 14.93 -7.98
C ARG A 278 7.28 16.04 -8.29
N GLU A 279 6.58 15.95 -9.42
CA GLU A 279 5.55 16.94 -9.76
C GLU A 279 4.33 16.87 -8.82
N LEU A 280 4.00 15.67 -8.32
CA LEU A 280 3.02 15.51 -7.24
C LEU A 280 3.52 16.19 -5.96
N ALA A 281 4.80 16.03 -5.60
CA ALA A 281 5.37 16.73 -4.45
C ALA A 281 5.26 18.26 -4.62
N ASP A 282 5.53 18.78 -5.81
CA ASP A 282 5.48 20.23 -6.08
C ASP A 282 4.06 20.80 -6.16
N SER A 283 3.02 19.97 -6.37
CA SER A 283 1.65 20.44 -6.63
C SER A 283 0.60 19.93 -5.63
N LEU A 284 0.59 18.63 -5.34
CA LEU A 284 -0.36 18.02 -4.39
C LEU A 284 -0.02 18.42 -2.95
N VAL A 285 1.25 18.35 -2.54
CA VAL A 285 1.65 18.62 -1.15
C VAL A 285 1.31 20.06 -0.72
N PRO A 286 1.62 21.12 -1.51
CA PRO A 286 1.18 22.48 -1.19
C PRO A 286 -0.34 22.61 -1.15
N TYR A 287 -1.07 21.97 -2.07
CA TYR A 287 -2.53 22.00 -2.11
C TYR A 287 -3.14 21.40 -0.83
N VAL A 288 -2.71 20.21 -0.44
CA VAL A 288 -3.19 19.50 0.75
C VAL A 288 -2.90 20.31 2.02
N ARG A 289 -1.70 20.89 2.11
CA ARG A 289 -1.31 21.78 3.21
C ARG A 289 -2.17 23.04 3.27
N GLU A 290 -2.39 23.71 2.13
CA GLU A 290 -3.25 24.90 2.04
C GLU A 290 -4.67 24.58 2.52
N MET A 291 -5.20 23.43 2.09
CA MET A 291 -6.53 22.93 2.47
C MET A 291 -6.62 22.51 3.95
N GLY A 292 -5.51 22.39 4.67
CA GLY A 292 -5.48 22.08 6.10
C GLY A 292 -5.76 20.62 6.44
N TYR A 293 -5.59 19.69 5.50
CA TYR A 293 -5.57 18.26 5.84
C TYR A 293 -4.33 17.94 6.67
N THR A 294 -4.36 16.84 7.42
CA THR A 294 -3.21 16.40 8.22
C THR A 294 -2.53 15.18 7.61
N HIS A 295 -3.22 14.44 6.75
CA HIS A 295 -2.69 13.24 6.10
C HIS A 295 -3.11 13.17 4.63
N ILE A 296 -2.28 12.53 3.81
CA ILE A 296 -2.62 12.06 2.47
C ILE A 296 -2.73 10.54 2.55
N GLU A 297 -3.85 9.97 2.12
CA GLU A 297 -3.98 8.53 1.90
C GLU A 297 -3.88 8.26 0.40
N LEU A 298 -2.86 7.50 0.01
CA LEU A 298 -2.67 7.12 -1.37
C LEU A 298 -3.34 5.77 -1.62
N MET A 299 -4.22 5.72 -2.63
CA MET A 299 -4.63 4.47 -3.25
C MET A 299 -3.38 3.66 -3.68
N PRO A 300 -3.46 2.33 -3.83
CA PRO A 300 -2.26 1.48 -3.84
C PRO A 300 -1.20 1.93 -4.85
N VAL A 301 -0.03 2.28 -4.34
CA VAL A 301 1.12 2.73 -5.14
C VAL A 301 2.05 1.59 -5.53
N MET A 302 1.81 0.37 -5.04
CA MET A 302 2.59 -0.82 -5.37
C MET A 302 2.47 -1.12 -6.87
N GLU A 303 3.48 -1.75 -7.46
CA GLU A 303 3.45 -2.04 -8.90
C GLU A 303 2.30 -2.99 -9.26
N HIS A 304 1.51 -2.58 -10.26
CA HIS A 304 0.29 -3.26 -10.72
C HIS A 304 0.19 -3.19 -12.24
N PRO A 305 -0.26 -4.26 -12.94
CA PRO A 305 -0.20 -4.32 -14.39
C PRO A 305 -1.28 -3.46 -15.08
N PHE A 306 -2.45 -3.33 -14.46
CA PHE A 306 -3.62 -2.71 -15.07
C PHE A 306 -4.09 -1.48 -14.30
N GLY A 307 -4.09 -0.30 -14.92
CA GLY A 307 -4.50 0.95 -14.26
C GLY A 307 -5.98 0.97 -13.85
N GLY A 308 -6.83 0.20 -14.52
CA GLY A 308 -8.25 0.09 -14.16
C GLY A 308 -8.55 -0.74 -12.92
N SER A 309 -7.55 -1.40 -12.32
CA SER A 309 -7.68 -1.96 -10.96
C SER A 309 -7.50 -0.90 -9.87
N TRP A 310 -7.14 0.33 -10.25
CA TRP A 310 -6.83 1.46 -9.36
C TRP A 310 -5.67 1.18 -8.39
N GLY A 311 -4.90 0.12 -8.64
CA GLY A 311 -3.82 -0.35 -7.80
C GLY A 311 -4.14 -1.61 -6.98
N TYR A 312 -5.42 -1.99 -6.82
CA TYR A 312 -5.81 -3.12 -5.94
C TYR A 312 -5.46 -4.51 -6.48
N GLN A 313 -4.91 -4.63 -7.69
CA GLN A 313 -4.41 -5.89 -8.22
C GLN A 313 -2.88 -5.84 -8.37
N VAL A 314 -2.19 -5.99 -7.25
CA VAL A 314 -0.73 -5.80 -7.11
C VAL A 314 0.06 -7.02 -7.60
N ILE A 315 1.19 -6.76 -8.27
CA ILE A 315 2.18 -7.78 -8.64
C ILE A 315 3.57 -7.51 -8.03
N GLY A 316 3.97 -6.25 -7.90
CA GLY A 316 5.26 -5.84 -7.36
C GLY A 316 5.08 -5.19 -6.00
N PHE A 317 4.93 -6.03 -4.98
CA PHE A 317 4.61 -5.60 -3.61
C PHE A 317 5.71 -4.71 -2.98
N PHE A 318 6.97 -4.90 -3.39
CA PHE A 318 8.15 -4.23 -2.82
C PHE A 318 8.68 -3.05 -3.68
N ALA A 319 7.85 -2.51 -4.56
CA ALA A 319 8.21 -1.35 -5.38
C ALA A 319 7.03 -0.39 -5.57
N PRO A 320 7.24 0.93 -5.51
CA PRO A 320 6.27 1.88 -6.02
C PRO A 320 6.17 1.72 -7.55
N THR A 321 4.98 1.98 -8.09
CA THR A 321 4.70 1.83 -9.52
C THR A 321 5.58 2.77 -10.32
N SER A 322 6.19 2.21 -11.36
CA SER A 322 7.09 2.91 -12.27
C SER A 322 6.38 3.97 -13.13
N ARG A 323 5.04 4.00 -13.16
CA ARG A 323 4.22 4.98 -13.89
C ARG A 323 4.54 6.43 -13.53
N PHE A 324 4.98 6.68 -12.29
CA PHE A 324 5.19 8.04 -11.76
C PHE A 324 6.68 8.35 -11.50
N GLY A 325 7.60 7.46 -11.86
CA GLY A 325 9.05 7.67 -11.69
C GLY A 325 9.74 6.54 -10.96
N THR A 326 10.86 6.85 -10.31
CA THR A 326 11.69 5.89 -9.60
C THR A 326 11.29 5.76 -8.13
N PRO A 327 11.74 4.71 -7.42
CA PRO A 327 11.59 4.60 -5.97
C PRO A 327 12.11 5.82 -5.20
N ASP A 328 13.22 6.42 -5.62
CA ASP A 328 13.78 7.61 -4.96
C ASP A 328 12.93 8.87 -5.21
N ASP A 329 12.17 8.93 -6.31
CA ASP A 329 11.19 10.00 -6.52
C ASP A 329 9.98 9.85 -5.59
N PHE A 330 9.59 8.61 -5.26
CA PHE A 330 8.56 8.36 -4.24
C PHE A 330 9.05 8.70 -2.83
N ARG A 331 10.31 8.39 -2.50
CA ARG A 331 10.94 8.84 -1.24
C ARG A 331 10.93 10.37 -1.14
N TYR A 332 11.27 11.06 -2.23
CA TYR A 332 11.18 12.52 -2.30
C TYR A 332 9.77 13.04 -2.02
N PHE A 333 8.74 12.41 -2.59
CA PHE A 333 7.35 12.78 -2.31
C PHE A 333 7.00 12.66 -0.82
N VAL A 334 7.34 11.54 -0.18
CA VAL A 334 7.07 11.32 1.25
C VAL A 334 7.86 12.31 2.12
N ASP A 335 9.14 12.54 1.79
CA ASP A 335 10.00 13.50 2.51
C ASP A 335 9.45 14.93 2.44
N GLU A 336 8.91 15.35 1.28
CA GLU A 336 8.24 16.64 1.12
C GLU A 336 6.92 16.71 1.91
N CYS A 337 6.14 15.62 1.97
CA CYS A 337 4.97 15.55 2.87
C CYS A 337 5.37 15.80 4.32
N HIS A 338 6.38 15.09 4.82
CA HIS A 338 6.87 15.22 6.20
C HIS A 338 7.42 16.62 6.49
N HIS A 339 8.17 17.21 5.55
CA HIS A 339 8.66 18.58 5.68
C HIS A 339 7.51 19.61 5.76
N HIS A 340 6.37 19.29 5.15
CA HIS A 340 5.16 20.10 5.20
C HIS A 340 4.22 19.74 6.36
N GLY A 341 4.62 18.81 7.23
CA GLY A 341 3.83 18.38 8.40
C GLY A 341 2.63 17.51 8.05
N LEU A 342 2.69 16.79 6.92
CA LEU A 342 1.65 15.91 6.43
C LEU A 342 2.07 14.46 6.57
N GLY A 343 1.21 13.63 7.16
CA GLY A 343 1.43 12.19 7.19
C GLY A 343 1.03 11.51 5.88
N VAL A 344 1.66 10.38 5.56
CA VAL A 344 1.36 9.56 4.38
C VAL A 344 0.84 8.19 4.80
N ILE A 345 -0.37 7.85 4.37
CA ILE A 345 -1.00 6.54 4.55
C ILE A 345 -1.04 5.86 3.19
N LEU A 346 -0.71 4.56 3.13
CA LEU A 346 -0.86 3.77 1.91
C LEU A 346 -1.99 2.77 2.04
N ASP A 347 -2.83 2.69 1.01
CA ASP A 347 -3.64 1.50 0.78
C ASP A 347 -2.71 0.32 0.48
N TRP A 348 -2.74 -0.65 1.38
CA TRP A 348 -1.95 -1.86 1.37
C TRP A 348 -2.86 -3.07 1.13
N VAL A 349 -2.47 -3.94 0.19
CA VAL A 349 -3.36 -4.96 -0.38
C VAL A 349 -2.88 -6.38 -0.06
N PRO A 350 -2.98 -6.84 1.20
CA PRO A 350 -2.56 -8.18 1.61
C PRO A 350 -3.63 -9.25 1.34
N GLY A 351 -4.82 -8.88 0.88
CA GLY A 351 -5.96 -9.79 0.79
C GLY A 351 -5.89 -10.78 -0.38
N HIS A 352 -5.33 -10.33 -1.50
CA HIS A 352 -5.34 -11.08 -2.76
C HIS A 352 -4.30 -10.55 -3.75
N PHE A 353 -4.11 -11.28 -4.85
CA PHE A 353 -3.26 -10.89 -5.99
C PHE A 353 -3.83 -11.45 -7.31
N PRO A 354 -3.55 -10.85 -8.48
CA PRO A 354 -4.14 -11.27 -9.74
C PRO A 354 -3.48 -12.54 -10.31
N LYS A 355 -4.15 -13.14 -11.31
CA LYS A 355 -3.71 -14.37 -12.00
C LYS A 355 -2.69 -14.15 -13.12
N ASP A 356 -2.15 -12.94 -13.24
CA ASP A 356 -1.12 -12.60 -14.21
C ASP A 356 0.06 -13.58 -14.14
N ARG A 357 0.32 -14.29 -15.25
CA ARG A 357 1.32 -15.38 -15.28
C ARG A 357 2.73 -14.92 -14.90
N HIS A 358 3.06 -13.65 -15.11
CA HIS A 358 4.35 -13.08 -14.75
C HIS A 358 4.46 -12.74 -13.26
N GLY A 359 3.35 -12.67 -12.51
CA GLY A 359 3.30 -12.41 -11.07
C GLY A 359 3.39 -13.66 -10.20
N LEU A 360 2.74 -13.64 -9.02
CA LEU A 360 2.86 -14.67 -7.99
C LEU A 360 2.10 -15.98 -8.26
N ALA A 361 1.12 -15.98 -9.16
CA ALA A 361 0.26 -17.14 -9.45
C ALA A 361 1.07 -18.36 -9.91
N GLU A 362 0.86 -19.52 -9.28
CA GLU A 362 1.56 -20.78 -9.60
C GLU A 362 3.09 -20.61 -9.70
N PHE A 363 3.68 -19.85 -8.77
CA PHE A 363 5.00 -19.26 -8.92
C PHE A 363 6.10 -20.23 -9.38
N ASP A 364 6.18 -21.40 -8.74
CA ASP A 364 7.17 -22.44 -9.04
C ASP A 364 6.56 -23.67 -9.76
N GLY A 365 5.37 -23.52 -10.34
CA GLY A 365 4.58 -24.60 -10.91
C GLY A 365 3.65 -25.30 -9.90
N THR A 366 3.59 -24.80 -8.66
CA THR A 366 2.62 -25.21 -7.63
C THR A 366 1.88 -23.99 -7.08
N ALA A 367 0.77 -24.22 -6.38
CA ALA A 367 0.11 -23.20 -5.57
C ALA A 367 1.02 -22.80 -4.38
N LEU A 368 1.91 -21.83 -4.62
CA LEU A 368 3.00 -21.48 -3.72
C LEU A 368 2.58 -20.38 -2.75
N TYR A 369 2.20 -19.22 -3.29
CA TYR A 369 1.75 -18.06 -2.53
C TYR A 369 0.26 -18.16 -2.20
N GLU A 370 -0.52 -18.68 -3.12
CA GLU A 370 -1.93 -18.98 -2.99
C GLU A 370 -2.19 -20.32 -2.30
N HIS A 371 -3.39 -20.48 -1.74
CA HIS A 371 -3.81 -21.76 -1.20
C HIS A 371 -4.20 -22.75 -2.31
N ALA A 372 -3.72 -24.00 -2.25
CA ALA A 372 -3.95 -25.00 -3.30
C ALA A 372 -5.42 -25.40 -3.49
N ASP A 373 -6.21 -25.41 -2.42
CA ASP A 373 -7.67 -25.58 -2.50
C ASP A 373 -8.34 -24.27 -2.97
N PRO A 374 -8.96 -24.23 -4.17
CA PRO A 374 -9.58 -23.00 -4.71
C PRO A 374 -10.70 -22.45 -3.83
N ARG A 375 -11.35 -23.29 -3.02
CA ARG A 375 -12.39 -22.86 -2.06
C ARG A 375 -11.83 -21.99 -0.93
N LYS A 376 -10.51 -21.96 -0.77
CA LYS A 376 -9.76 -21.08 0.14
C LYS A 376 -8.81 -20.13 -0.59
N GLY A 377 -8.37 -20.49 -1.79
CA GLY A 377 -7.32 -19.81 -2.55
C GLY A 377 -7.81 -18.86 -3.65
N GLU A 378 -9.12 -18.68 -3.85
CA GLU A 378 -9.63 -17.84 -4.95
C GLU A 378 -10.87 -17.01 -4.55
N HIS A 379 -10.85 -15.71 -4.87
CA HIS A 379 -12.06 -14.88 -4.92
C HIS A 379 -12.70 -15.02 -6.31
N GLN A 380 -13.76 -15.83 -6.41
CA GLN A 380 -14.36 -16.20 -7.68
C GLN A 380 -14.95 -15.00 -8.45
N ASP A 381 -15.64 -14.11 -7.74
CA ASP A 381 -16.25 -12.91 -8.35
C ASP A 381 -15.21 -11.90 -8.86
N TRP A 382 -14.00 -11.91 -8.28
CA TRP A 382 -12.92 -10.99 -8.67
C TRP A 382 -11.94 -11.61 -9.67
N GLY A 383 -11.93 -12.94 -9.78
CA GLY A 383 -10.96 -13.67 -10.60
C GLY A 383 -9.52 -13.61 -10.07
N THR A 384 -9.34 -13.39 -8.76
CA THR A 384 -8.03 -13.22 -8.11
C THR A 384 -7.71 -14.33 -7.11
N LEU A 385 -6.43 -14.51 -6.80
CA LEU A 385 -5.94 -15.52 -5.86
C LEU A 385 -5.77 -14.96 -4.43
N ILE A 386 -6.00 -15.80 -3.43
CA ILE A 386 -5.90 -15.46 -2.01
C ILE A 386 -4.61 -16.05 -1.45
N PHE A 387 -3.85 -15.23 -0.72
CA PHE A 387 -2.63 -15.68 -0.05
C PHE A 387 -2.89 -16.82 0.95
N ASN A 388 -1.96 -17.78 1.00
CA ASN A 388 -1.96 -18.83 2.00
C ASN A 388 -1.32 -18.32 3.30
N TYR A 389 -2.11 -17.61 4.12
CA TYR A 389 -1.65 -17.02 5.40
C TYR A 389 -1.09 -18.05 6.40
N GLY A 390 -1.47 -19.32 6.26
CA GLY A 390 -0.98 -20.42 7.09
C GLY A 390 0.47 -20.84 6.77
N ARG A 391 1.01 -20.43 5.62
CA ARG A 391 2.37 -20.77 5.19
C ARG A 391 3.37 -19.72 5.67
N ASN A 392 4.40 -20.16 6.40
CA ASN A 392 5.37 -19.30 7.07
C ASN A 392 6.09 -18.32 6.12
N GLU A 393 6.49 -18.79 4.94
CA GLU A 393 7.22 -17.97 3.97
C GLU A 393 6.31 -16.93 3.31
N VAL A 394 5.03 -17.26 3.09
CA VAL A 394 4.01 -16.32 2.59
C VAL A 394 3.69 -15.27 3.65
N ARG A 395 3.57 -15.69 4.91
CA ARG A 395 3.42 -14.77 6.04
C ARG A 395 4.64 -13.85 6.16
N THR A 396 5.85 -14.38 6.00
CA THR A 396 7.09 -13.57 5.96
C THR A 396 7.06 -12.55 4.83
N PHE A 397 6.66 -12.96 3.63
CA PHE A 397 6.51 -12.06 2.48
C PHE A 397 5.62 -10.87 2.82
N LEU A 398 4.42 -11.12 3.36
CA LEU A 398 3.46 -10.05 3.68
C LEU A 398 3.90 -9.19 4.89
N LEU A 399 4.36 -9.81 5.98
CA LEU A 399 4.80 -9.07 7.18
C LEU A 399 6.03 -8.20 6.89
N SER A 400 7.00 -8.75 6.15
CA SER A 400 8.15 -7.98 5.70
C SER A 400 7.75 -6.90 4.69
N ASN A 401 6.70 -7.12 3.88
CA ASN A 401 6.21 -6.09 2.97
C ASN A 401 5.59 -4.88 3.70
N ALA A 402 4.79 -5.11 4.75
CA ALA A 402 4.24 -4.03 5.55
C ALA A 402 5.35 -3.19 6.20
N LEU A 403 6.33 -3.86 6.83
CA LEU A 403 7.47 -3.17 7.44
C LEU A 403 8.37 -2.49 6.41
N PHE A 404 8.50 -3.04 5.21
CA PHE A 404 9.26 -2.42 4.13
C PHE A 404 8.75 -1.01 3.80
N TRP A 405 7.44 -0.82 3.66
CA TRP A 405 6.87 0.50 3.41
C TRP A 405 7.08 1.48 4.57
N LEU A 406 6.92 0.99 5.81
CA LEU A 406 7.07 1.81 7.01
C LEU A 406 8.54 2.19 7.31
N GLU A 407 9.49 1.29 7.05
CA GLU A 407 10.92 1.46 7.35
C GLU A 407 11.71 2.08 6.19
N GLU A 408 11.48 1.67 4.93
CA GLU A 408 12.31 2.11 3.77
C GLU A 408 11.72 3.31 3.01
N PHE A 409 10.41 3.52 3.14
CA PHE A 409 9.69 4.65 2.53
C PHE A 409 9.08 5.61 3.57
N HIS A 410 9.31 5.36 4.86
CA HIS A 410 8.92 6.21 5.98
C HIS A 410 7.42 6.50 6.10
N VAL A 411 6.53 5.81 5.38
CA VAL A 411 5.09 6.09 5.44
C VAL A 411 4.55 5.90 6.86
N ASP A 412 3.52 6.67 7.22
CA ASP A 412 3.02 6.79 8.59
C ASP A 412 1.89 5.83 8.92
N GLY A 413 1.30 5.19 7.90
CA GLY A 413 0.30 4.18 8.13
C GLY A 413 -0.06 3.34 6.93
N LEU A 414 -0.79 2.27 7.20
CA LEU A 414 -1.30 1.35 6.20
C LEU A 414 -2.81 1.20 6.37
N ARG A 415 -3.57 1.36 5.29
CA ARG A 415 -5.00 1.05 5.23
C ARG A 415 -5.21 -0.26 4.49
N VAL A 416 -5.95 -1.18 5.07
CA VAL A 416 -6.27 -2.49 4.49
C VAL A 416 -7.70 -2.48 3.99
N ASP A 417 -7.84 -2.64 2.67
CA ASP A 417 -9.12 -2.80 1.99
C ASP A 417 -9.73 -4.18 2.24
N ALA A 418 -11.06 -4.23 2.22
CA ALA A 418 -11.87 -5.44 2.20
C ALA A 418 -11.42 -6.50 3.20
N VAL A 419 -11.17 -6.13 4.46
CA VAL A 419 -10.67 -7.05 5.50
C VAL A 419 -11.62 -8.24 5.69
N ALA A 420 -12.92 -8.06 5.46
CA ALA A 420 -13.91 -9.14 5.45
C ALA A 420 -13.57 -10.26 4.45
N SER A 421 -12.97 -9.93 3.29
CA SER A 421 -12.52 -10.91 2.29
C SER A 421 -11.46 -11.86 2.84
N MET A 422 -10.67 -11.39 3.81
CA MET A 422 -9.63 -12.18 4.47
C MET A 422 -10.21 -12.99 5.63
N LEU A 423 -11.09 -12.37 6.43
CA LEU A 423 -11.60 -12.93 7.69
C LEU A 423 -12.56 -14.11 7.51
N TYR A 424 -13.21 -14.22 6.34
CA TYR A 424 -14.30 -15.17 6.14
C TYR A 424 -14.01 -16.17 5.02
N LEU A 425 -14.10 -17.46 5.35
CA LEU A 425 -13.98 -18.57 4.41
C LEU A 425 -15.19 -18.66 3.47
N ASP A 426 -16.32 -18.07 3.83
CA ASP A 426 -17.55 -17.99 3.03
C ASP A 426 -17.72 -16.64 2.29
N TYR A 427 -16.71 -15.76 2.30
CA TYR A 427 -16.79 -14.46 1.63
C TYR A 427 -17.09 -14.60 0.14
N SER A 428 -18.22 -14.05 -0.30
CA SER A 428 -18.73 -14.13 -1.67
C SER A 428 -18.79 -15.56 -2.24
N ARG A 429 -19.20 -16.53 -1.40
CA ARG A 429 -19.35 -17.94 -1.80
C ARG A 429 -20.71 -18.49 -1.40
N GLU A 430 -21.31 -19.30 -2.27
CA GLU A 430 -22.58 -19.98 -1.97
C GLU A 430 -22.38 -21.17 -1.01
N ALA A 431 -23.49 -21.66 -0.46
CA ALA A 431 -23.47 -22.87 0.36
C ALA A 431 -22.91 -24.07 -0.43
N GLY A 432 -21.93 -24.77 0.14
CA GLY A 432 -21.24 -25.90 -0.51
C GLY A 432 -20.03 -25.51 -1.36
N GLN A 433 -19.77 -24.22 -1.58
CA GLN A 433 -18.59 -23.72 -2.30
C GLN A 433 -17.42 -23.34 -1.38
N TRP A 434 -17.58 -23.48 -0.06
CA TRP A 434 -16.55 -23.21 0.94
C TRP A 434 -16.48 -24.35 1.97
N ILE A 435 -15.41 -24.35 2.78
CA ILE A 435 -15.20 -25.33 3.86
C ILE A 435 -14.98 -24.62 5.19
N PRO A 436 -15.61 -25.09 6.29
CA PRO A 436 -15.43 -24.47 7.60
C PRO A 436 -14.02 -24.68 8.15
N ASN A 437 -13.68 -23.85 9.13
CA ASN A 437 -12.46 -24.02 9.91
C ASN A 437 -12.52 -25.27 10.80
N GLN A 438 -11.40 -25.59 11.45
CA GLN A 438 -11.27 -26.78 12.31
C GLN A 438 -12.25 -26.85 13.49
N PHE A 439 -12.94 -25.75 13.82
CA PHE A 439 -13.96 -25.67 14.87
C PHE A 439 -15.40 -25.60 14.31
N GLY A 440 -15.58 -25.74 13.00
CA GLY A 440 -16.89 -25.68 12.34
C GLY A 440 -17.39 -24.27 12.01
N GLY A 441 -16.60 -23.23 12.27
CA GLY A 441 -16.93 -21.84 11.98
C GLY A 441 -16.51 -21.40 10.58
N ARG A 442 -16.92 -20.18 10.20
CA ARG A 442 -16.58 -19.56 8.91
C ARG A 442 -15.35 -18.66 8.96
N GLU A 443 -14.80 -18.45 10.15
CA GLU A 443 -13.66 -17.58 10.37
C GLU A 443 -12.38 -18.21 9.81
N ASN A 444 -11.64 -17.44 9.03
CA ASN A 444 -10.32 -17.81 8.52
C ASN A 444 -9.26 -17.54 9.60
N LEU A 445 -8.97 -18.56 10.42
CA LEU A 445 -8.13 -18.43 11.61
C LEU A 445 -6.70 -18.00 11.26
N GLU A 446 -6.17 -18.46 10.14
CA GLU A 446 -4.85 -18.12 9.64
C GLU A 446 -4.76 -16.65 9.25
N ALA A 447 -5.79 -16.09 8.60
CA ALA A 447 -5.86 -14.67 8.28
C ALA A 447 -6.03 -13.80 9.54
N VAL A 448 -6.86 -14.23 10.50
CA VAL A 448 -7.03 -13.55 11.80
C VAL A 448 -5.69 -13.46 12.54
N GLU A 449 -4.94 -14.55 12.60
CA GLU A 449 -3.64 -14.59 13.26
C GLU A 449 -2.60 -13.73 12.51
N PHE A 450 -2.59 -13.76 11.19
CA PHE A 450 -1.75 -12.88 10.38
C PHE A 450 -2.02 -11.40 10.67
N LEU A 451 -3.28 -10.95 10.71
CA LEU A 451 -3.64 -9.56 11.00
C LEU A 451 -3.23 -9.14 12.42
N LYS A 452 -3.37 -10.04 13.39
CA LYS A 452 -2.88 -9.79 14.76
C LYS A 452 -1.36 -9.61 14.79
N GLN A 453 -0.61 -10.49 14.11
CA GLN A 453 0.84 -10.40 14.03
C GLN A 453 1.29 -9.14 13.31
N LEU A 454 0.66 -8.79 12.19
CA LEU A 454 0.88 -7.54 11.46
C LEU A 454 0.81 -6.35 12.41
N ASN A 455 -0.32 -6.18 13.10
CA ASN A 455 -0.54 -5.02 13.96
C ASN A 455 0.39 -5.00 15.18
N MET A 456 0.70 -6.14 15.78
CA MET A 456 1.70 -6.20 16.85
C MET A 456 3.09 -5.78 16.36
N LEU A 457 3.46 -6.18 15.14
CA LEU A 457 4.77 -5.88 14.57
C LEU A 457 4.90 -4.42 14.15
N THR A 458 3.91 -3.87 13.43
CA THR A 458 3.96 -2.46 12.98
C THR A 458 4.02 -1.52 14.17
N HIS A 459 3.12 -1.66 15.15
CA HIS A 459 3.11 -0.83 16.35
C HIS A 459 4.33 -1.04 17.26
N GLY A 460 4.89 -2.25 17.30
CA GLY A 460 6.05 -2.57 18.15
C GLY A 460 7.39 -2.14 17.55
N ARG A 461 7.58 -2.30 16.23
CA ARG A 461 8.84 -1.99 15.53
C ARG A 461 8.91 -0.56 15.01
N VAL A 462 7.77 0.01 14.63
CA VAL A 462 7.69 1.37 14.07
C VAL A 462 6.67 2.20 14.88
N PRO A 463 7.01 2.60 16.12
CA PRO A 463 6.09 3.32 16.98
C PRO A 463 5.53 4.59 16.34
N GLY A 464 4.26 4.88 16.64
CA GLY A 464 3.53 6.03 16.09
C GLY A 464 2.88 5.77 14.73
N THR A 465 3.19 4.67 14.03
CA THR A 465 2.46 4.32 12.80
C THR A 465 1.04 3.88 13.11
N ILE A 466 0.12 4.15 12.19
CA ILE A 466 -1.28 3.72 12.30
C ILE A 466 -1.61 2.61 11.31
N THR A 467 -2.60 1.80 11.67
CA THR A 467 -3.21 0.83 10.74
C THR A 467 -4.72 1.02 10.70
N VAL A 468 -5.29 1.08 9.51
CA VAL A 468 -6.71 1.34 9.28
C VAL A 468 -7.34 0.15 8.59
N ALA A 469 -8.48 -0.33 9.06
CA ALA A 469 -9.22 -1.43 8.44
C ALA A 469 -10.54 -0.94 7.82
N GLU A 470 -10.82 -1.38 6.60
CA GLU A 470 -12.19 -1.42 6.06
C GLU A 470 -12.76 -2.83 6.25
N GLU A 471 -13.73 -2.95 7.15
CA GLU A 471 -14.37 -4.20 7.51
C GLU A 471 -15.88 -3.98 7.60
N SER A 472 -16.63 -4.70 6.77
CA SER A 472 -18.04 -4.40 6.46
C SER A 472 -19.05 -5.42 7.00
N THR A 473 -18.63 -6.40 7.81
CA THR A 473 -19.48 -7.51 8.31
C THR A 473 -19.68 -7.51 9.83
N ALA A 474 -19.47 -6.36 10.48
CA ALA A 474 -19.63 -6.16 11.92
C ALA A 474 -18.75 -7.08 12.79
N TRP A 475 -17.56 -7.45 12.30
CA TRP A 475 -16.56 -8.13 13.13
C TRP A 475 -16.27 -7.26 14.37
N PRO A 476 -16.30 -7.83 15.59
CA PRO A 476 -16.10 -7.07 16.81
C PRO A 476 -14.63 -6.79 17.09
N ALA A 477 -14.35 -5.67 17.74
CA ALA A 477 -13.03 -5.33 18.28
C ALA A 477 -11.92 -5.27 17.20
N VAL A 478 -12.25 -4.81 15.98
CA VAL A 478 -11.28 -4.66 14.87
C VAL A 478 -10.16 -3.72 15.28
N SER A 479 -10.52 -2.58 15.88
CA SER A 479 -9.59 -1.51 16.27
C SER A 479 -9.25 -1.54 17.78
N ARG A 480 -9.24 -2.73 18.37
CA ARG A 480 -8.87 -2.97 19.77
C ARG A 480 -7.60 -3.80 19.88
N PRO A 481 -6.84 -3.68 21.00
CA PRO A 481 -5.59 -4.42 21.16
C PRO A 481 -5.74 -5.94 21.08
N VAL A 482 -4.72 -6.61 20.56
CA VAL A 482 -4.70 -8.07 20.41
C VAL A 482 -4.83 -8.80 21.75
N TYR A 483 -4.24 -8.27 22.83
CA TYR A 483 -4.28 -8.89 24.15
C TYR A 483 -5.66 -8.89 24.83
N VAL A 484 -6.64 -8.12 24.32
CA VAL A 484 -8.05 -8.20 24.72
C VAL A 484 -8.94 -8.91 23.69
N GLY A 485 -8.33 -9.56 22.69
CA GLY A 485 -9.02 -10.33 21.66
C GLY A 485 -9.32 -9.57 20.37
N GLY A 486 -8.87 -8.32 20.22
CA GLY A 486 -9.05 -7.55 18.99
C GLY A 486 -8.10 -7.96 17.85
N LEU A 487 -8.29 -7.36 16.67
CA LEU A 487 -7.39 -7.56 15.52
C LEU A 487 -6.14 -6.67 15.59
N GLY A 488 -6.12 -5.65 16.46
CA GLY A 488 -4.98 -4.79 16.71
C GLY A 488 -4.90 -3.54 15.82
N PHE A 489 -5.87 -3.29 14.94
CA PHE A 489 -5.86 -2.08 14.12
C PHE A 489 -5.94 -0.81 14.97
N SER A 490 -5.36 0.28 14.48
CA SER A 490 -5.54 1.60 15.09
C SER A 490 -6.96 2.10 14.90
N TYR A 491 -7.48 1.98 13.68
CA TYR A 491 -8.78 2.51 13.29
C TYR A 491 -9.59 1.54 12.43
N LYS A 492 -10.90 1.77 12.38
CA LYS A 492 -11.85 1.11 11.47
C LYS A 492 -12.63 2.16 10.68
N TRP A 493 -12.84 1.97 9.39
CA TRP A 493 -13.79 2.78 8.63
C TRP A 493 -15.23 2.51 9.09
N ASN A 494 -15.99 3.58 9.33
CA ASN A 494 -17.39 3.49 9.72
C ASN A 494 -18.32 3.41 8.49
N MET A 495 -18.35 2.23 7.88
CA MET A 495 -19.18 1.97 6.69
C MET A 495 -20.68 2.15 6.98
N GLY A 496 -21.13 1.81 8.20
CA GLY A 496 -22.51 2.00 8.63
C GLY A 496 -22.92 3.48 8.64
N TRP A 497 -22.10 4.33 9.29
CA TRP A 497 -22.31 5.79 9.26
C TRP A 497 -22.32 6.34 7.84
N MET A 498 -21.37 5.90 7.00
CA MET A 498 -21.27 6.39 5.62
C MET A 498 -22.55 6.08 4.84
N HIS A 499 -23.02 4.82 4.87
CA HIS A 499 -24.26 4.43 4.20
C HIS A 499 -25.47 5.18 4.73
N ASP A 500 -25.62 5.27 6.06
CA ASP A 500 -26.73 5.98 6.69
C ASP A 500 -26.75 7.47 6.27
N MET A 501 -25.60 8.15 6.26
CA MET A 501 -25.52 9.56 5.87
C MET A 501 -25.82 9.78 4.39
N LEU A 502 -25.28 8.93 3.51
CA LEU A 502 -25.52 9.05 2.08
C LEU A 502 -26.97 8.75 1.73
N GLU A 503 -27.60 7.75 2.35
CA GLU A 503 -29.03 7.48 2.14
C GLU A 503 -29.92 8.60 2.68
N TYR A 504 -29.58 9.17 3.84
CA TYR A 504 -30.32 10.27 4.42
C TYR A 504 -30.26 11.54 3.55
N ILE A 505 -29.06 11.93 3.11
CA ILE A 505 -28.86 13.20 2.41
C ILE A 505 -29.41 13.15 0.97
N LYS A 506 -29.49 11.96 0.34
CA LYS A 506 -30.13 11.76 -0.97
C LYS A 506 -31.64 11.98 -0.92
N GLN A 507 -32.29 11.78 0.24
CA GLN A 507 -33.72 12.00 0.36
C GLN A 507 -34.05 13.47 0.08
N ASP A 508 -35.15 13.69 -0.66
CA ASP A 508 -35.77 15.01 -0.73
C ASP A 508 -35.96 15.54 0.71
N PRO A 509 -35.57 16.80 1.01
CA PRO A 509 -35.65 17.34 2.35
C PRO A 509 -37.00 17.14 3.06
N VAL A 510 -38.12 17.11 2.33
CA VAL A 510 -39.45 16.89 2.93
C VAL A 510 -39.61 15.47 3.50
N HIS A 511 -38.87 14.49 2.98
CA HIS A 511 -38.93 13.09 3.42
C HIS A 511 -37.97 12.78 4.57
N ARG A 512 -36.97 13.62 4.83
CA ARG A 512 -35.94 13.38 5.86
C ARG A 512 -36.50 13.17 7.28
N ARG A 513 -37.67 13.73 7.58
CA ARG A 513 -38.41 13.50 8.83
C ARG A 513 -38.70 12.03 9.14
N TRP A 514 -38.83 11.19 8.11
CA TRP A 514 -39.11 9.75 8.22
C TRP A 514 -37.85 8.91 8.37
N HIS A 515 -36.69 9.52 8.15
CA HIS A 515 -35.39 8.87 8.13
C HIS A 515 -34.43 9.45 9.17
N HIS A 516 -34.93 10.23 10.14
CA HIS A 516 -34.10 10.92 11.13
C HIS A 516 -33.22 9.96 11.95
N ASN A 517 -33.66 8.70 12.10
CA ASN A 517 -32.89 7.64 12.71
C ASN A 517 -31.54 7.40 12.01
N GLN A 518 -31.44 7.56 10.68
CA GLN A 518 -30.20 7.36 9.95
C GLN A 518 -29.10 8.31 10.44
N VAL A 519 -29.46 9.55 10.80
CA VAL A 519 -28.46 10.52 11.28
C VAL A 519 -28.00 10.25 12.70
N THR A 520 -28.85 9.63 13.52
CA THR A 520 -28.58 9.41 14.95
C THR A 520 -28.08 8.00 15.27
N PHE A 521 -28.34 7.01 14.41
CA PHE A 521 -28.15 5.58 14.72
C PHE A 521 -26.69 5.21 14.97
N SER A 522 -25.76 5.76 14.19
CA SER A 522 -24.33 5.50 14.33
C SER A 522 -23.79 5.81 15.73
N MET A 523 -24.37 6.79 16.44
CA MET A 523 -23.98 7.15 17.80
C MET A 523 -24.27 6.05 18.83
N LEU A 524 -25.13 5.08 18.53
CA LEU A 524 -25.36 3.93 19.40
C LEU A 524 -24.13 3.01 19.49
N TYR A 525 -23.27 3.01 18.47
CA TYR A 525 -22.07 2.19 18.42
C TYR A 525 -20.79 2.98 18.16
N ALA A 526 -20.83 4.30 18.00
CA ALA A 526 -19.68 5.15 17.64
C ALA A 526 -18.45 5.01 18.55
N PHE A 527 -18.61 4.47 19.76
CA PHE A 527 -17.52 4.28 20.73
C PHE A 527 -17.12 2.82 20.95
N THR A 528 -17.67 1.88 20.16
CA THR A 528 -17.26 0.46 20.21
C THR A 528 -15.92 0.24 19.52
N GLU A 529 -15.59 1.07 18.53
CA GLU A 529 -14.35 1.06 17.74
C GLU A 529 -13.78 2.49 17.66
N ASN A 530 -12.52 2.62 17.23
CA ASN A 530 -11.91 3.89 16.86
C ASN A 530 -12.24 4.18 15.39
N PHE A 531 -13.33 4.90 15.14
CA PHE A 531 -13.82 5.10 13.77
C PHE A 531 -13.10 6.24 13.01
N VAL A 532 -12.83 5.98 11.73
CA VAL A 532 -12.67 6.99 10.67
C VAL A 532 -14.01 7.06 9.93
N LEU A 533 -14.47 8.26 9.61
CA LEU A 533 -15.70 8.53 8.84
C LEU A 533 -15.31 8.76 7.38
N PRO A 534 -15.57 7.79 6.47
CA PRO A 534 -15.08 7.88 5.10
C PRO A 534 -16.15 8.40 4.14
N PHE A 535 -15.76 9.34 3.29
CA PHE A 535 -16.34 9.51 1.95
C PHE A 535 -15.26 9.20 0.94
N SER A 536 -15.08 7.91 0.64
CA SER A 536 -13.98 7.40 -0.17
C SER A 536 -14.28 7.37 -1.67
N HIS A 537 -13.28 6.97 -2.46
CA HIS A 537 -13.36 6.80 -3.91
C HIS A 537 -14.49 5.87 -4.36
N ASP A 538 -14.76 4.79 -3.61
CA ASP A 538 -15.81 3.81 -3.91
C ASP A 538 -17.21 4.40 -3.93
N GLU A 539 -17.42 5.53 -3.25
CA GLU A 539 -18.72 6.16 -3.16
C GLU A 539 -19.00 7.13 -4.29
N VAL A 540 -18.04 7.40 -5.19
CA VAL A 540 -18.21 8.36 -6.30
C VAL A 540 -17.97 7.77 -7.68
N VAL A 541 -18.24 6.47 -7.83
CA VAL A 541 -18.05 5.67 -9.05
C VAL A 541 -19.24 4.73 -9.31
N HIS A 542 -19.19 3.99 -10.42
CA HIS A 542 -20.10 2.89 -10.74
C HIS A 542 -21.60 3.26 -10.70
N GLY A 543 -21.94 4.47 -11.15
CA GLY A 543 -23.34 4.93 -11.18
C GLY A 543 -23.85 5.46 -9.84
N LYS A 544 -23.01 5.50 -8.80
CA LYS A 544 -23.39 6.07 -7.48
C LYS A 544 -23.47 7.60 -7.50
N HIS A 545 -23.04 8.26 -8.57
CA HIS A 545 -22.85 9.70 -8.72
C HIS A 545 -21.72 10.28 -7.84
N SER A 546 -21.20 11.44 -8.23
CA SER A 546 -20.35 12.28 -7.38
C SER A 546 -21.08 12.74 -6.12
N MET A 547 -20.34 13.23 -5.12
CA MET A 547 -20.95 13.77 -3.90
C MET A 547 -21.97 14.87 -4.19
N LEU A 548 -21.67 15.81 -5.08
CA LEU A 548 -22.62 16.87 -5.48
C LEU A 548 -23.82 16.31 -6.27
N GLY A 549 -23.58 15.30 -7.10
CA GLY A 549 -24.61 14.61 -7.87
C GLY A 549 -25.67 13.94 -7.00
N LYS A 550 -25.29 13.41 -5.82
CA LYS A 550 -26.18 12.76 -4.86
C LYS A 550 -27.19 13.71 -4.19
N MET A 551 -26.88 15.01 -4.11
CA MET A 551 -27.71 15.96 -3.36
C MET A 551 -29.00 16.29 -4.11
N PRO A 552 -30.17 16.39 -3.44
CA PRO A 552 -31.42 16.80 -4.09
C PRO A 552 -31.50 18.33 -4.28
N GLY A 553 -32.46 18.77 -5.08
CA GLY A 553 -32.78 20.19 -5.25
C GLY A 553 -32.03 20.88 -6.39
N ASP A 554 -32.15 22.21 -6.43
CA ASP A 554 -31.46 23.06 -7.39
C ASP A 554 -29.95 23.19 -7.10
N LEU A 555 -29.23 23.94 -7.94
CA LEU A 555 -27.78 24.14 -7.82
C LEU A 555 -27.35 24.66 -6.44
N TRP A 556 -28.10 25.61 -5.89
CA TRP A 556 -27.79 26.22 -4.59
C TRP A 556 -28.04 25.20 -3.47
N GLN A 557 -29.19 24.50 -3.52
CA GLN A 557 -29.55 23.48 -2.54
C GLN A 557 -28.58 22.30 -2.55
N LYS A 558 -28.07 21.90 -3.71
CA LYS A 558 -27.06 20.83 -3.83
C LYS A 558 -25.76 21.20 -3.09
N HIS A 559 -25.25 22.41 -3.30
CA HIS A 559 -24.07 22.90 -2.58
C HIS A 559 -24.36 23.10 -1.09
N ALA A 560 -25.52 23.64 -0.72
CA ALA A 560 -25.90 23.82 0.69
C ALA A 560 -26.00 22.49 1.44
N ASN A 561 -26.60 21.45 0.83
CA ASN A 561 -26.63 20.10 1.37
C ASN A 561 -25.22 19.55 1.61
N LEU A 562 -24.31 19.69 0.64
CA LEU A 562 -22.92 19.25 0.82
C LEU A 562 -22.24 19.98 1.96
N ARG A 563 -22.35 21.30 2.03
CA ARG A 563 -21.73 22.07 3.12
C ARG A 563 -22.28 21.65 4.49
N ALA A 564 -23.59 21.43 4.62
CA ALA A 564 -24.20 20.94 5.84
C ALA A 564 -23.74 19.52 6.21
N LEU A 565 -23.68 18.61 5.23
CA LEU A 565 -23.19 17.24 5.41
C LEU A 565 -21.73 17.23 5.88
N TYR A 566 -20.87 18.00 5.24
CA TYR A 566 -19.45 18.07 5.60
C TYR A 566 -19.24 18.74 6.96
N GLY A 567 -20.00 19.79 7.29
CA GLY A 567 -20.00 20.35 8.64
C GLY A 567 -20.36 19.30 9.70
N TYR A 568 -21.43 18.52 9.43
CA TYR A 568 -21.85 17.44 10.31
C TYR A 568 -20.77 16.35 10.45
N MET A 569 -20.18 15.89 9.35
CA MET A 569 -19.08 14.91 9.36
C MET A 569 -17.90 15.36 10.23
N PHE A 570 -17.49 16.63 10.10
CA PHE A 570 -16.37 17.18 10.87
C PHE A 570 -16.71 17.32 12.36
N ALA A 571 -17.96 17.62 12.70
CA ALA A 571 -18.43 17.71 14.09
C ALA A 571 -18.76 16.35 14.73
N HIS A 572 -19.12 15.33 13.95
CA HIS A 572 -19.42 13.99 14.44
C HIS A 572 -18.17 13.34 15.06
N PRO A 573 -18.26 12.55 16.14
CA PRO A 573 -17.11 11.82 16.68
C PRO A 573 -16.47 10.87 15.67
N GLY A 574 -15.14 10.81 15.65
CA GLY A 574 -14.34 9.97 14.75
C GLY A 574 -13.41 10.79 13.84
N LYS A 575 -12.40 10.15 13.24
CA LYS A 575 -11.47 10.83 12.29
C LYS A 575 -12.10 11.00 10.92
N LYS A 576 -11.51 11.82 10.04
CA LYS A 576 -12.15 12.26 8.78
C LYS A 576 -11.38 11.74 7.57
N LEU A 577 -12.08 11.24 6.56
CA LEU A 577 -11.50 10.91 5.26
C LEU A 577 -12.40 11.39 4.13
N MET A 578 -11.79 12.09 3.17
CA MET A 578 -12.48 12.61 2.00
C MET A 578 -11.66 12.35 0.74
N PHE A 579 -12.29 11.74 -0.25
CA PHE A 579 -11.68 11.52 -1.56
C PHE A 579 -11.60 12.79 -2.38
N MET A 580 -10.48 12.94 -3.08
CA MET A 580 -10.26 13.99 -4.07
C MET A 580 -11.46 14.18 -5.01
N SER A 581 -11.73 15.42 -5.41
CA SER A 581 -12.92 15.89 -6.14
C SER A 581 -14.14 16.25 -5.27
N SER A 582 -14.28 15.61 -4.10
CA SER A 582 -15.41 15.86 -3.20
C SER A 582 -15.32 17.24 -2.55
N GLU A 583 -14.11 17.74 -2.32
CA GLU A 583 -13.85 18.99 -1.59
C GLU A 583 -14.27 20.25 -2.35
N PHE A 584 -14.34 20.18 -3.69
CA PHE A 584 -14.81 21.28 -4.54
C PHE A 584 -16.10 20.94 -5.29
N GLY A 585 -16.71 19.78 -4.98
CA GLY A 585 -18.01 19.39 -5.52
C GLY A 585 -17.98 19.11 -7.02
N GLN A 586 -17.10 18.22 -7.47
CA GLN A 586 -17.11 17.76 -8.86
C GLN A 586 -18.49 17.18 -9.25
N TRP A 587 -18.93 17.44 -10.48
CA TRP A 587 -20.19 16.91 -11.01
C TRP A 587 -20.10 15.46 -11.46
N ARG A 588 -19.07 15.15 -12.23
CA ARG A 588 -18.87 13.83 -12.82
C ARG A 588 -18.36 12.86 -11.76
N GLU A 589 -18.75 11.60 -11.91
CA GLU A 589 -18.10 10.51 -11.18
C GLU A 589 -16.60 10.53 -11.41
N TRP A 590 -15.86 10.00 -10.44
CA TRP A 590 -14.42 9.85 -10.61
C TRP A 590 -14.14 8.90 -11.78
N ASN A 591 -13.18 9.29 -12.61
CA ASN A 591 -12.67 8.48 -13.70
C ASN A 591 -11.14 8.41 -13.58
N TYR A 592 -10.62 7.21 -13.31
CA TYR A 592 -9.20 6.97 -13.15
C TYR A 592 -8.37 7.31 -14.39
N ASP A 593 -8.99 7.43 -15.57
CA ASP A 593 -8.28 7.71 -16.82
C ASP A 593 -8.18 9.21 -17.18
N THR A 594 -8.73 10.10 -16.36
CA THR A 594 -8.74 11.54 -16.63
C THR A 594 -8.31 12.35 -15.41
N SER A 595 -7.88 13.59 -15.62
CA SER A 595 -7.74 14.55 -14.51
C SER A 595 -9.09 14.83 -13.87
N LEU A 596 -9.07 15.23 -12.60
CA LEU A 596 -10.22 15.88 -11.97
C LEU A 596 -10.63 17.17 -12.71
N ASP A 597 -11.88 17.59 -12.49
CA ASP A 597 -12.52 18.75 -13.11
C ASP A 597 -12.06 20.08 -12.51
N TRP A 598 -10.74 20.33 -12.49
CA TRP A 598 -10.13 21.53 -11.90
C TRP A 598 -10.69 22.86 -12.45
N HIS A 599 -11.20 22.87 -13.68
CA HIS A 599 -11.83 24.03 -14.29
C HIS A 599 -13.07 24.50 -13.53
N LEU A 600 -13.71 23.66 -12.71
CA LEU A 600 -14.88 24.03 -11.90
C LEU A 600 -14.57 25.11 -10.85
N LEU A 601 -13.32 25.22 -10.41
CA LEU A 601 -12.89 26.23 -9.42
C LEU A 601 -12.96 27.67 -9.95
N GLN A 602 -13.21 27.87 -11.25
CA GLN A 602 -13.50 29.20 -11.80
C GLN A 602 -14.90 29.72 -11.41
N TYR A 603 -15.79 28.85 -10.93
CA TYR A 603 -17.15 29.20 -10.53
C TYR A 603 -17.27 29.38 -9.01
N PRO A 604 -17.99 30.41 -8.52
CA PRO A 604 -18.06 30.74 -7.09
C PRO A 604 -18.59 29.65 -6.17
N GLU A 605 -19.49 28.77 -6.65
CA GLU A 605 -20.13 27.73 -5.84
C GLU A 605 -19.13 26.62 -5.48
N HIS A 606 -18.31 26.20 -6.45
CA HIS A 606 -17.26 25.19 -6.28
C HIS A 606 -16.11 25.71 -5.43
N GLU A 607 -15.64 26.93 -5.72
CA GLU A 607 -14.61 27.58 -4.92
C GLU A 607 -15.10 27.89 -3.49
N GLY A 608 -16.38 28.24 -3.33
CA GLY A 608 -17.02 28.42 -2.03
C GLY A 608 -17.04 27.14 -1.20
N LEU A 609 -17.31 25.99 -1.84
CA LEU A 609 -17.23 24.68 -1.20
C LEU A 609 -15.78 24.28 -0.84
N ARG A 610 -14.81 24.54 -1.74
CA ARG A 610 -13.38 24.33 -1.46
C ARG A 610 -12.94 25.12 -0.22
N ARG A 611 -13.29 26.42 -0.15
CA ARG A 611 -13.02 27.26 1.03
C ARG A 611 -13.73 26.78 2.28
N TRP A 612 -14.95 26.25 2.16
CA TRP A 612 -15.66 25.66 3.30
C TRP A 612 -14.89 24.47 3.89
N ILE A 613 -14.37 23.57 3.05
CA ILE A 613 -13.53 22.46 3.51
C ILE A 613 -12.23 22.95 4.13
N GLN A 614 -11.59 23.96 3.52
CA GLN A 614 -10.40 24.58 4.09
C GLN A 614 -10.67 25.12 5.50
N ASP A 615 -11.72 25.93 5.68
CA ASP A 615 -12.06 26.53 6.97
C ASP A 615 -12.53 25.46 7.99
N LEU A 616 -13.17 24.37 7.56
CA LEU A 616 -13.49 23.20 8.39
C LEU A 616 -12.23 22.50 8.90
N ASN A 617 -11.28 22.22 8.03
CA ASN A 617 -10.02 21.57 8.35
C ASN A 617 -9.20 22.39 9.36
N HIS A 618 -9.02 23.70 9.13
CA HIS A 618 -8.29 24.58 10.06
C HIS A 618 -9.02 24.72 11.41
N THR A 619 -10.35 24.73 11.41
CA THR A 619 -11.14 24.73 12.65
C THR A 619 -10.99 23.39 13.39
N TYR A 620 -11.04 22.27 12.68
CA TYR A 620 -10.85 20.94 13.24
C TYR A 620 -9.49 20.77 13.90
N GLN A 621 -8.43 21.36 13.35
CA GLN A 621 -7.11 21.34 14.00
C GLN A 621 -7.00 22.26 15.23
N ARG A 622 -7.74 23.38 15.24
CA ARG A 622 -7.66 24.38 16.31
C ARG A 622 -8.52 24.03 17.53
N GLU A 623 -9.68 23.42 17.30
CA GLU A 623 -10.68 23.19 18.35
C GLU A 623 -10.56 21.77 18.92
N SER A 624 -9.84 21.62 20.05
CA SER A 624 -9.60 20.33 20.72
C SER A 624 -10.85 19.50 20.94
N SER A 625 -11.99 20.15 21.23
CA SER A 625 -13.27 19.48 21.42
C SER A 625 -13.70 18.60 20.24
N LEU A 626 -13.23 18.88 19.02
CA LEU A 626 -13.62 18.14 17.82
C LEU A 626 -12.83 16.85 17.60
N HIS A 627 -11.68 16.65 18.26
CA HIS A 627 -10.77 15.54 17.97
C HIS A 627 -10.11 14.86 19.18
N GLU A 628 -10.02 15.53 20.33
CA GLU A 628 -9.26 15.04 21.49
C GLU A 628 -9.95 13.83 22.15
N VAL A 629 -11.28 13.81 22.15
CA VAL A 629 -12.11 12.77 22.81
C VAL A 629 -13.10 12.17 21.80
N ASP A 630 -12.59 11.65 20.67
CA ASP A 630 -13.43 11.05 19.62
C ASP A 630 -13.99 9.67 19.98
N PHE A 631 -13.30 8.92 20.84
CA PHE A 631 -13.55 7.48 21.06
C PHE A 631 -14.08 7.15 22.46
N ASP A 632 -14.65 8.16 23.13
CA ASP A 632 -15.24 8.02 24.47
C ASP A 632 -16.54 8.85 24.55
N PHE A 633 -17.52 8.34 25.28
CA PHE A 633 -18.81 8.99 25.49
C PHE A 633 -18.68 10.40 26.10
N ALA A 634 -17.62 10.68 26.86
CA ALA A 634 -17.39 11.99 27.46
C ALA A 634 -17.20 13.12 26.43
N GLY A 635 -16.77 12.79 25.21
CA GLY A 635 -16.51 13.77 24.14
C GLY A 635 -17.72 14.23 23.36
N PHE A 636 -18.91 13.65 23.62
CA PHE A 636 -20.13 13.92 22.87
C PHE A 636 -21.38 13.91 23.77
N GLN A 637 -22.31 14.83 23.52
CA GLN A 637 -23.61 14.82 24.19
C GLN A 637 -24.68 15.41 23.27
N TRP A 638 -25.76 14.67 23.00
CA TRP A 638 -26.94 15.26 22.34
C TRP A 638 -27.53 16.37 23.21
N ILE A 639 -27.85 17.50 22.58
CA ILE A 639 -28.73 18.52 23.16
C ILE A 639 -30.17 18.17 22.81
N ASP A 640 -30.44 18.05 21.51
CA ASP A 640 -31.71 17.53 20.99
C ASP A 640 -31.49 16.83 19.64
N CYS A 641 -32.04 15.63 19.52
CA CYS A 641 -32.05 14.82 18.30
C CYS A 641 -33.45 14.27 18.01
N CYS A 642 -34.50 14.86 18.61
CA CYS A 642 -35.88 14.43 18.48
C CYS A 642 -36.70 15.30 17.53
N ASP A 643 -36.17 16.44 17.06
CA ASP A 643 -36.85 17.32 16.10
C ASP A 643 -36.79 16.79 14.66
N ASN A 644 -37.33 15.59 14.47
CA ASN A 644 -37.40 14.93 13.18
C ASN A 644 -38.32 15.68 12.21
N GLU A 645 -39.41 16.29 12.70
CA GLU A 645 -40.36 17.07 11.88
C GLU A 645 -39.66 18.21 11.13
N ASN A 646 -38.68 18.87 11.76
CA ASN A 646 -37.89 19.92 11.11
C ASN A 646 -36.55 19.43 10.57
N SER A 647 -36.17 18.17 10.85
CA SER A 647 -34.86 17.59 10.56
C SER A 647 -33.71 18.47 11.06
N VAL A 648 -33.86 18.93 12.30
CA VAL A 648 -32.86 19.69 13.03
C VAL A 648 -32.27 18.81 14.12
N MET A 649 -30.98 18.95 14.36
CA MET A 649 -30.31 18.33 15.49
C MET A 649 -29.27 19.25 16.10
N SER A 650 -29.02 19.06 17.38
CA SER A 650 -28.02 19.81 18.12
C SER A 650 -27.30 18.94 19.13
N PHE A 651 -26.00 19.16 19.28
CA PHE A 651 -25.14 18.40 20.19
C PHE A 651 -23.93 19.20 20.62
N LEU A 652 -23.29 18.71 21.67
CA LEU A 652 -22.03 19.21 22.20
C LEU A 652 -20.90 18.28 21.79
N ARG A 653 -19.75 18.89 21.51
CA ARG A 653 -18.45 18.21 21.51
C ARG A 653 -17.61 18.76 22.66
N ARG A 654 -16.89 17.89 23.37
CA ARG A 654 -16.08 18.26 24.55
C ARG A 654 -14.65 17.80 24.38
N ALA A 655 -13.72 18.68 24.77
CA ALA A 655 -12.31 18.35 24.92
C ALA A 655 -12.09 17.60 26.25
N LYS A 656 -10.84 17.22 26.56
CA LYS A 656 -10.51 16.65 27.88
C LYS A 656 -10.82 17.63 29.02
N ASN A 657 -10.63 18.93 28.78
CA ASN A 657 -11.19 19.96 29.63
C ASN A 657 -12.68 20.15 29.28
N PRO A 658 -13.64 19.76 30.14
CA PRO A 658 -15.06 19.78 29.80
C PRO A 658 -15.64 21.19 29.57
N GLN A 659 -14.93 22.23 30.03
CA GLN A 659 -15.28 23.64 29.78
C GLN A 659 -14.95 24.04 28.34
N ASP A 660 -13.95 23.42 27.71
CA ASP A 660 -13.68 23.60 26.28
C ASP A 660 -14.64 22.70 25.49
N HIS A 661 -15.76 23.30 25.10
CA HIS A 661 -16.82 22.65 24.36
C HIS A 661 -17.25 23.49 23.17
N THR A 662 -17.72 22.81 22.14
CA THR A 662 -18.40 23.43 21.00
C THR A 662 -19.86 23.00 20.97
N VAL A 663 -20.74 23.90 20.53
CA VAL A 663 -22.17 23.67 20.37
C VAL A 663 -22.48 23.62 18.88
N ILE A 664 -23.10 22.54 18.44
CA ILE A 664 -23.38 22.30 17.03
C ILE A 664 -24.89 22.31 16.81
N VAL A 665 -25.32 22.92 15.71
CA VAL A 665 -26.70 22.88 15.23
C VAL A 665 -26.70 22.64 13.72
N ALA A 666 -27.40 21.61 13.26
CA ALA A 666 -27.55 21.31 11.84
C ALA A 666 -29.03 21.28 11.46
N ASN A 667 -29.39 21.95 10.37
CA ASN A 667 -30.71 21.95 9.76
C ASN A 667 -30.61 21.31 8.37
N PHE A 668 -31.23 20.16 8.19
CA PHE A 668 -31.21 19.43 6.93
C PHE A 668 -32.46 19.72 6.07
N THR A 669 -33.09 20.88 6.22
CA THR A 669 -34.17 21.33 5.32
C THR A 669 -33.91 22.72 4.76
N PRO A 670 -34.41 23.05 3.56
CA PRO A 670 -34.26 24.40 2.98
C PRO A 670 -35.13 25.44 3.66
N VAL A 671 -35.86 25.08 4.73
CA VAL A 671 -36.67 26.02 5.52
C VAL A 671 -35.79 26.57 6.65
N PRO A 672 -35.51 27.88 6.70
CA PRO A 672 -34.76 28.47 7.81
C PRO A 672 -35.57 28.42 9.10
N ARG A 673 -34.89 28.28 10.24
CA ARG A 673 -35.52 28.26 11.56
C ARG A 673 -35.20 29.55 12.29
N LEU A 674 -36.18 30.45 12.36
CA LEU A 674 -36.06 31.72 13.07
C LEU A 674 -36.41 31.53 14.54
N ASN A 675 -35.66 32.20 15.43
CA ASN A 675 -35.84 32.13 16.87
C ASN A 675 -35.84 30.68 17.43
N TYR A 676 -35.13 29.77 16.77
CA TYR A 676 -35.03 28.37 17.16
C TYR A 676 -34.20 28.27 18.43
N ARG A 677 -34.78 27.78 19.51
CA ARG A 677 -34.14 27.78 20.82
C ARG A 677 -33.45 26.45 21.12
N ILE A 678 -32.22 26.49 21.61
CA ILE A 678 -31.46 25.30 22.03
C ILE A 678 -30.87 25.48 23.42
N GLY A 679 -30.90 24.43 24.24
CA GLY A 679 -30.25 24.41 25.54
C GLY A 679 -28.72 24.39 25.42
N VAL A 680 -28.03 25.07 26.33
CA VAL A 680 -26.56 25.12 26.42
C VAL A 680 -26.11 25.09 27.89
N PRO A 681 -24.92 24.53 28.18
CA PRO A 681 -24.51 24.28 29.57
C PRO A 681 -24.23 25.54 30.39
N GLU A 682 -23.86 26.65 29.75
CA GLU A 682 -23.38 27.85 30.42
C GLU A 682 -24.03 29.11 29.82
N GLY A 683 -24.21 30.16 30.62
CA GLY A 683 -24.72 31.46 30.15
C GLY A 683 -23.64 32.32 29.50
N GLY A 684 -24.04 33.39 28.81
CA GLY A 684 -23.11 34.37 28.21
C GLY A 684 -23.01 34.28 26.69
N TRP A 685 -21.99 34.94 26.11
CA TRP A 685 -21.85 35.03 24.66
C TRP A 685 -21.23 33.77 24.07
N TYR A 686 -21.87 33.22 23.04
CA TYR A 686 -21.35 32.13 22.22
C TYR A 686 -21.05 32.67 20.83
N ARG A 687 -19.77 32.67 20.45
CA ARG A 687 -19.33 33.09 19.12
C ARG A 687 -19.71 32.06 18.07
N GLU A 688 -20.29 32.50 16.96
CA GLU A 688 -20.49 31.68 15.76
C GLU A 688 -19.13 31.50 15.08
N LEU A 689 -18.51 30.33 15.25
CA LEU A 689 -17.19 30.02 14.69
C LEU A 689 -17.31 29.62 13.23
N LEU A 690 -18.30 28.78 12.90
CA LEU A 690 -18.58 28.34 11.54
C LEU A 690 -20.06 28.45 11.24
N ASN A 691 -20.36 28.91 10.03
CA ASN A 691 -21.70 28.96 9.47
C ASN A 691 -21.61 28.58 7.99
N SER A 692 -22.12 27.39 7.66
CA SER A 692 -22.05 26.84 6.32
C SER A 692 -22.88 27.62 5.29
N ASP A 693 -23.78 28.50 5.73
CA ASP A 693 -24.59 29.35 4.87
C ASP A 693 -23.98 30.74 4.64
N SER A 694 -22.79 31.03 5.16
CA SER A 694 -22.11 32.30 4.89
C SER A 694 -21.96 32.58 3.39
N ALA A 695 -22.10 33.85 2.99
CA ALA A 695 -21.80 34.29 1.62
C ALA A 695 -20.35 33.97 1.19
N ARG A 696 -19.43 33.80 2.15
CA ARG A 696 -18.04 33.35 1.89
C ARG A 696 -17.97 32.00 1.19
N TYR A 697 -18.97 31.14 1.44
CA TYR A 697 -19.10 29.79 0.89
C TYR A 697 -20.23 29.70 -0.15
N SER A 698 -20.68 30.84 -0.67
CA SER A 698 -21.81 30.93 -1.62
C SER A 698 -23.15 30.45 -1.03
N GLY A 699 -23.36 30.68 0.28
CA GLY A 699 -24.66 30.52 0.94
C GLY A 699 -25.50 31.80 0.92
N SER A 700 -26.71 31.73 1.51
CA SER A 700 -27.66 32.85 1.56
C SER A 700 -27.32 33.93 2.59
N ASN A 701 -26.29 33.68 3.40
CA ASN A 701 -25.76 34.53 4.45
C ASN A 701 -26.70 34.75 5.64
N MET A 702 -27.63 33.82 5.87
CA MET A 702 -28.40 33.78 7.10
C MET A 702 -27.51 33.30 8.26
N GLY A 703 -27.74 33.83 9.46
CA GLY A 703 -26.93 33.49 10.64
C GLY A 703 -27.21 34.41 11.81
N ASN A 704 -26.31 34.43 12.78
CA ASN A 704 -26.53 35.07 14.08
C ASN A 704 -25.72 36.36 14.28
N GLY A 705 -25.20 36.97 13.21
CA GLY A 705 -24.46 38.23 13.31
C GLY A 705 -23.15 38.13 14.12
N GLY A 706 -22.52 36.95 14.11
CA GLY A 706 -21.25 36.67 14.81
C GLY A 706 -21.38 35.84 16.10
N GLY A 707 -22.59 35.62 16.61
CA GLY A 707 -22.83 34.79 17.79
C GLY A 707 -24.19 35.02 18.44
N ALA A 708 -24.46 34.38 19.57
CA ALA A 708 -25.70 34.54 20.32
C ALA A 708 -25.44 34.58 21.83
N ASN A 709 -26.28 35.30 22.58
CA ASN A 709 -26.25 35.25 24.04
C ASN A 709 -27.11 34.09 24.56
N ALA A 710 -26.53 33.29 25.44
CA ALA A 710 -27.24 32.30 26.24
C ALA A 710 -27.87 32.97 27.46
N GLU A 711 -29.20 32.86 27.56
CA GLU A 711 -30.01 33.46 28.62
C GLU A 711 -30.45 32.38 29.61
N PHE A 712 -30.76 32.78 30.85
CA PHE A 712 -31.34 31.87 31.85
C PHE A 712 -32.79 31.55 31.47
N ALA A 713 -32.95 30.55 30.60
CA ALA A 713 -34.20 30.08 30.05
C ALA A 713 -34.07 28.55 29.84
N PRO A 714 -34.48 27.74 30.84
CA PRO A 714 -34.22 26.30 30.81
C PRO A 714 -34.82 25.58 29.60
N MET A 715 -34.02 24.77 28.92
CA MET A 715 -34.42 24.01 27.72
C MET A 715 -33.49 22.80 27.51
N HIS A 716 -34.01 21.71 26.95
CA HIS A 716 -33.25 20.50 26.59
C HIS A 716 -32.38 19.94 27.74
N GLY A 717 -32.84 20.08 28.99
CA GLY A 717 -32.13 19.61 30.18
C GLY A 717 -31.00 20.54 30.67
N PHE A 718 -30.88 21.76 30.14
CA PHE A 718 -29.92 22.76 30.58
C PHE A 718 -30.63 24.00 31.17
N ASP A 719 -29.93 24.73 32.05
CA ASP A 719 -30.44 25.96 32.69
C ASP A 719 -30.43 27.18 31.75
N TYR A 720 -29.57 27.17 30.74
CA TYR A 720 -29.40 28.26 29.78
C TYR A 720 -29.82 27.82 28.37
N SER A 721 -30.23 28.78 27.55
CA SER A 721 -30.51 28.53 26.12
C SER A 721 -30.21 29.73 25.24
N MET A 722 -29.90 29.45 23.97
CA MET A 722 -29.74 30.46 22.92
C MET A 722 -30.94 30.44 21.99
N SER A 723 -31.41 31.62 21.56
CA SER A 723 -32.37 31.75 20.45
C SER A 723 -31.61 32.07 19.17
N LEU A 724 -31.68 31.16 18.20
CA LEU A 724 -30.85 31.18 17.00
C LEU A 724 -31.68 31.38 15.73
N THR A 725 -31.06 32.02 14.75
CA THR A 725 -31.41 31.85 13.34
C THR A 725 -30.61 30.68 12.80
N VAL A 726 -31.25 29.53 12.58
CA VAL A 726 -30.63 28.36 11.95
C VAL A 726 -30.86 28.45 10.43
N PRO A 727 -29.79 28.59 9.62
CA PRO A 727 -29.91 28.77 8.18
C PRO A 727 -30.59 27.59 7.47
N PRO A 728 -31.11 27.79 6.25
CA PRO A 728 -31.65 26.71 5.43
C PRO A 728 -30.51 25.81 4.94
N LEU A 729 -30.66 24.49 5.06
CA LEU A 729 -29.60 23.51 4.72
C LEU A 729 -28.25 23.93 5.32
N GLY A 730 -28.28 24.28 6.61
CA GLY A 730 -27.21 24.98 7.30
C GLY A 730 -26.60 24.16 8.44
N PHE A 731 -25.30 24.32 8.63
CA PHE A 731 -24.55 23.85 9.78
C PHE A 731 -23.95 25.06 10.50
N LEU A 732 -24.12 25.09 11.82
CA LEU A 732 -23.58 26.10 12.71
C LEU A 732 -22.72 25.43 13.79
N LEU A 733 -21.58 26.05 14.09
CA LEU A 733 -20.72 25.69 15.21
C LEU A 733 -20.44 26.92 16.05
N PHE A 734 -20.69 26.82 17.34
CA PHE A 734 -20.47 27.87 18.32
C PHE A 734 -19.46 27.46 19.39
N LYS A 735 -18.81 28.44 19.99
CA LYS A 735 -17.97 28.29 21.18
C LYS A 735 -18.15 29.48 22.12
N ARG A 736 -18.11 29.23 23.42
CA ARG A 736 -18.21 30.25 24.46
C ARG A 736 -17.00 31.18 24.48
#